data_AF-A0A1L7CPE9-F1
#
_entry.id   AF-A0A1L7CPE9-F1
#
_cell.length_a   1.000
_cell.length_b   1.000
_cell.length_c   1.000
_cell.angle_alpha   90.00
_cell.angle_beta   90.00
_cell.angle_gamma   90.00
#
_symmetry.space_group_name_H-M   'P 1'
#
loop_
_entity.id
_entity.type
_entity.pdbx_description
1 polymer ?
#
loop_
_entity_poly.entity_id
_entity_poly.type
_entity_poly.pdbx_seq_one_letter_code
_entity_poly.pdbx_strand_id
1 'polypeptide(L)'
;MNNAYSPLLDSVDVEAVLASAIDCARTWLKITAEEKDKATEQLADLLRDSEGVTFTMEFVDRVMRPEDNAVAARALKSITEHHDPAFLGRFNGLLIGLGGYFGPILPNLVMPLARMRMRQMVGHLVLDAESDALNKTLDRAAESGEELNLNLLGEAVLGEDEAYSRAQRTLNLIRNPRVTYVSVKASSIVAQLNPWDIEGSLARLKDRLRPLYAEAAQRTPPVFINLDMEEYHDLELTLRLYKELLSEPEFLSLETGIVLQAYLPDSFAALEELAEFAQERVKAGGAKIKVRIVKGANLSMEHVESEIHGWTLAPYSDKSEVDANYYRLLDFILREEYADCIRIGVATHNLYTAALAYELGRRRGVLAMMDSEMLQGMSPAQQAAVSQAFGGRQILYTPVVHMEDFDVAVSYLVRRLEENSAPQNFLHSLFAPDVPGSDEHTPLERQEAAFRAAVAVRWDTFAGARRQQNRLAESGRQATGYGRFCNEPDTDPALANNRRWAYENLAEEPARPSISEVSDPAEVDSALDRARELQESWAQHTDRAAVLESIADELALRRGQFVSVAAYEANKTVTQTDPEVSEAIDFCTYYAQSARQLAEYSASFQPHRVTVITPPWNFPVAIPTGGIAAALAAGSAVIIKPAPQVVHCASVVVDAFRSGLDANGQDPDLVQLLFTDEGEAGKALISSDKVDAVILTGASETGALFRSWRPEMKLFAETSGKNALVITPAADPDLAIADLYNSAFGHSGQKCSAASLVILVGAAGRSERLRTQLIDAVRTLKVGPGYDVTTTMNGLCEPPSEKLLRGLTELEAGESWLLKPKKLNAEGTLWSPGIRDNVAPGSWYHLNECFGPVLGIMYADTLEQAIEWQNSTGFGLTGGIHSLDERELSYWMDKVEVGNAYVNRGITGAIVQRQSFGGWKKSVIGPGAKAGGPNYVAQLGTWEDSSLRPLDVAIRPHVAALLRDPQLNKQLSEEDITWLWRAAELDEKAWQEEFGRTHDRTGLVSEANIFRYRPLVQPLQVRIGGDVALREVLRLKLAQEITGAAAEFSAVPAVARELAGLGVHAVSDEDFAAEISGAESCRVRALGAVDPQLYEAAVSSNSVIEDQPVLADGRRELLPFLLEQALSITTHRFGVIRPHPAVA
;
A
#
# COMPACT_ATOMS: atom_id res chain seq x y z
N MET A 1 -38.63 -5.97 -4.46
CA MET A 1 -38.83 -5.17 -3.24
C MET A 1 -38.02 -5.85 -2.15
N ASN A 2 -37.16 -5.12 -1.45
CA ASN A 2 -36.15 -5.71 -0.58
C ASN A 2 -36.82 -6.36 0.65
N ASN A 3 -36.96 -7.70 0.64
CA ASN A 3 -37.59 -8.49 1.69
C ASN A 3 -36.77 -8.50 3.00
N ALA A 4 -35.51 -8.04 2.94
CA ALA A 4 -34.55 -8.04 4.03
C ALA A 4 -34.91 -7.19 5.26
N TYR A 5 -35.91 -6.29 5.15
CA TYR A 5 -36.40 -5.45 6.25
C TYR A 5 -37.83 -5.81 6.69
N SER A 6 -38.38 -6.90 6.15
CA SER A 6 -39.72 -7.36 6.47
C SER A 6 -39.62 -8.67 7.25
N PRO A 7 -40.01 -8.69 8.54
CA PRO A 7 -40.07 -9.93 9.29
C PRO A 7 -40.97 -10.95 8.57
N LEU A 8 -40.45 -12.17 8.43
CA LEU A 8 -41.23 -13.32 7.95
C LEU A 8 -42.35 -13.67 8.95
N LEU A 9 -43.43 -14.31 8.50
CA LEU A 9 -44.56 -14.71 9.37
C LEU A 9 -44.10 -15.52 10.61
N ASP A 10 -43.16 -16.44 10.41
CA ASP A 10 -42.66 -17.33 11.47
C ASP A 10 -41.55 -16.68 12.31
N SER A 11 -41.20 -15.41 12.05
CA SER A 11 -40.14 -14.69 12.80
C SER A 11 -40.47 -14.60 14.29
N VAL A 12 -41.76 -14.57 14.65
CA VAL A 12 -42.26 -14.57 16.04
C VAL A 12 -41.73 -15.74 16.88
N ASP A 13 -41.28 -16.82 16.22
CA ASP A 13 -40.66 -17.95 16.89
C ASP A 13 -39.32 -17.59 17.54
N VAL A 14 -38.57 -16.65 16.98
CA VAL A 14 -37.29 -16.19 17.53
C VAL A 14 -37.52 -15.50 18.89
N GLU A 15 -38.49 -14.58 18.98
CA GLU A 15 -38.88 -13.95 20.24
C GLU A 15 -39.40 -14.98 21.24
N ALA A 16 -40.16 -15.97 20.75
CA ALA A 16 -40.77 -16.97 21.60
C ALA A 16 -39.78 -17.99 22.17
N VAL A 17 -38.64 -18.24 21.51
CA VAL A 17 -37.56 -19.10 22.04
C VAL A 17 -36.50 -18.33 22.82
N LEU A 18 -36.49 -17.00 22.78
CA LEU A 18 -35.44 -16.17 23.38
C LEU A 18 -35.15 -16.53 24.84
N ALA A 19 -36.18 -16.64 25.67
CA ALA A 19 -36.01 -17.01 27.08
C ALA A 19 -35.42 -18.42 27.24
N SER A 20 -35.89 -19.39 26.46
CA SER A 20 -35.39 -20.78 26.48
C SER A 20 -33.94 -20.86 26.01
N ALA A 21 -33.56 -20.08 24.98
CA ALA A 21 -32.19 -20.00 24.49
C ALA A 21 -31.24 -19.45 25.56
N ILE A 22 -31.65 -18.45 26.34
CA ILE A 22 -30.86 -17.89 27.42
C ILE A 22 -30.68 -18.90 28.56
N ASP A 23 -31.75 -19.57 28.97
CA ASP A 23 -31.69 -20.61 30.00
C ASP A 23 -30.82 -21.79 29.55
N CYS A 24 -30.89 -22.16 28.27
CA CYS A 24 -30.06 -23.19 27.66
C CYS A 24 -28.57 -22.79 27.68
N ALA A 25 -28.23 -21.59 27.21
CA ALA A 25 -26.86 -21.07 27.26
C ALA A 25 -26.31 -21.00 28.70
N ARG A 26 -27.10 -20.52 29.66
CA ARG A 26 -26.74 -20.52 31.10
C ARG A 26 -26.54 -21.92 31.66
N THR A 27 -27.32 -22.90 31.18
CA THR A 27 -27.17 -24.31 31.58
C THR A 27 -25.86 -24.89 31.05
N TRP A 28 -25.54 -24.67 29.76
CA TRP A 28 -24.27 -25.08 29.18
C TRP A 28 -23.08 -24.44 29.90
N LEU A 29 -23.17 -23.16 30.26
CA LEU A 29 -22.14 -22.47 31.06
C LEU A 29 -21.96 -23.09 32.46
N LYS A 30 -23.05 -23.46 33.14
CA LYS A 30 -23.00 -24.04 34.50
C LYS A 30 -22.44 -25.47 34.52
N ILE A 31 -22.87 -26.33 33.59
CA ILE A 31 -22.43 -27.72 33.51
C ILE A 31 -20.91 -27.81 33.31
N THR A 32 -20.34 -26.80 32.68
CA THR A 32 -18.94 -26.77 32.26
C THR A 32 -18.03 -25.99 33.22
N ALA A 33 -18.58 -25.34 34.25
CA ALA A 33 -17.83 -24.57 35.23
C ALA A 33 -17.01 -25.43 36.22
N GLU A 34 -17.33 -26.73 36.34
CA GLU A 34 -16.67 -27.65 37.27
C GLU A 34 -15.53 -28.47 36.63
N GLU A 35 -15.42 -28.51 35.30
CA GLU A 35 -14.35 -29.21 34.56
C GLU A 35 -13.13 -28.29 34.38
N LYS A 36 -12.03 -28.60 35.07
CA LYS A 36 -10.75 -27.90 34.93
C LYS A 36 -9.82 -28.64 33.97
N ASP A 37 -9.86 -28.28 32.69
CA ASP A 37 -8.80 -28.66 31.76
C ASP A 37 -7.63 -27.67 31.85
N LYS A 38 -6.43 -28.21 32.02
CA LYS A 38 -5.19 -27.47 32.21
C LYS A 38 -4.77 -26.70 30.95
N ALA A 39 -5.13 -27.21 29.76
CA ALA A 39 -4.89 -26.53 28.49
C ALA A 39 -5.83 -25.31 28.33
N THR A 40 -7.11 -25.47 28.71
CA THR A 40 -8.08 -24.38 28.72
C THR A 40 -7.72 -23.27 29.73
N GLU A 41 -7.22 -23.62 30.92
CA GLU A 41 -6.73 -22.62 31.89
C GLU A 41 -5.54 -21.80 31.35
N GLN A 42 -4.59 -22.43 30.63
CA GLN A 42 -3.46 -21.73 30.02
C GLN A 42 -3.87 -20.79 28.88
N LEU A 43 -4.83 -21.23 28.04
CA LEU A 43 -5.37 -20.38 26.98
C LEU A 43 -6.19 -19.22 27.56
N ALA A 44 -6.96 -19.46 28.62
CA ALA A 44 -7.72 -18.45 29.33
C ALA A 44 -6.79 -17.39 29.95
N ASP A 45 -5.70 -17.79 30.59
CA ASP A 45 -4.72 -16.85 31.15
C ASP A 45 -4.03 -16.00 30.07
N LEU A 46 -3.82 -16.56 28.88
CA LEU A 46 -3.26 -15.84 27.73
C LEU A 46 -4.24 -14.84 27.10
N LEU A 47 -5.54 -15.17 27.04
CA LEU A 47 -6.57 -14.29 26.50
C LEU A 47 -7.02 -13.18 27.47
N ARG A 48 -6.73 -13.32 28.78
CA ARG A 48 -7.08 -12.34 29.83
C ARG A 48 -6.16 -11.15 29.91
N ASP A 49 -4.91 -11.30 29.48
CA ASP A 49 -3.87 -10.29 29.62
C ASP A 49 -3.46 -9.76 28.25
N SER A 50 -3.71 -8.47 28.01
CA SER A 50 -3.31 -7.79 26.77
C SER A 50 -1.79 -7.81 26.56
N GLU A 51 -0.98 -7.80 27.63
CA GLU A 51 0.47 -8.00 27.51
C GLU A 51 0.81 -9.45 27.12
N GLY A 52 0.06 -10.43 27.61
CA GLY A 52 0.23 -11.84 27.27
C GLY A 52 -0.06 -12.13 25.79
N VAL A 53 -1.11 -11.52 25.24
CA VAL A 53 -1.45 -11.60 23.81
C VAL A 53 -0.34 -10.95 22.96
N THR A 54 0.06 -9.72 23.30
CA THR A 54 1.12 -8.99 22.58
C THR A 54 2.45 -9.75 22.61
N PHE A 55 2.88 -10.22 23.79
CA PHE A 55 4.08 -11.06 23.92
C PHE A 55 4.00 -12.29 23.02
N THR A 56 2.86 -12.99 23.04
CA THR A 56 2.71 -14.23 22.28
C THR A 56 2.80 -13.95 20.79
N MET A 57 2.14 -12.89 20.32
CA MET A 57 2.23 -12.46 18.92
C MET A 57 3.67 -12.09 18.54
N GLU A 58 4.38 -11.32 19.35
CA GLU A 58 5.77 -10.93 19.07
C GLU A 58 6.73 -12.12 19.09
N PHE A 59 6.59 -13.02 20.07
CA PHE A 59 7.41 -14.22 20.17
C PHE A 59 7.20 -15.11 18.96
N VAL A 60 5.94 -15.34 18.60
CA VAL A 60 5.56 -16.18 17.48
C VAL A 60 6.04 -15.58 16.14
N ASP A 61 5.90 -14.26 15.96
CA ASP A 61 6.29 -13.60 14.71
C ASP A 61 7.80 -13.35 14.59
N ARG A 62 8.50 -13.02 15.68
CA ARG A 62 9.91 -12.59 15.65
C ARG A 62 10.90 -13.65 16.13
N VAL A 63 10.45 -14.73 16.79
CA VAL A 63 11.32 -15.82 17.29
C VAL A 63 11.06 -17.14 16.57
N MET A 64 9.79 -17.47 16.32
CA MET A 64 9.45 -18.76 15.70
C MET A 64 9.64 -18.75 14.17
N ARG A 65 9.26 -17.65 13.52
CA ARG A 65 9.27 -17.52 12.06
C ARG A 65 10.66 -17.35 11.44
N PRO A 66 11.60 -16.56 11.98
CA PRO A 66 12.90 -16.39 11.31
C PRO A 66 13.66 -17.71 11.19
N GLU A 67 14.16 -18.01 9.99
CA GLU A 67 14.98 -19.21 9.74
C GLU A 67 16.32 -19.13 10.50
N ASP A 68 16.89 -17.93 10.61
CA ASP A 68 18.18 -17.69 11.25
C ASP A 68 18.07 -17.68 12.79
N ASN A 69 18.79 -18.60 13.43
CA ASN A 69 18.79 -18.73 14.88
C ASN A 69 19.38 -17.51 15.61
N ALA A 70 20.30 -16.77 14.99
CA ALA A 70 20.89 -15.60 15.63
C ALA A 70 19.91 -14.41 15.62
N VAL A 71 19.16 -14.23 14.53
CA VAL A 71 18.05 -13.27 14.45
C VAL A 71 16.96 -13.61 15.48
N ALA A 72 16.49 -14.85 15.50
CA ALA A 72 15.49 -15.31 16.47
C ALA A 72 15.97 -15.12 17.93
N ALA A 73 17.25 -15.35 18.21
CA ALA A 73 17.83 -15.15 19.53
C ALA A 73 17.90 -13.67 19.95
N ARG A 74 18.24 -12.76 19.01
CA ARG A 74 18.21 -11.31 19.25
C ARG A 74 16.81 -10.81 19.49
N ALA A 75 15.83 -11.30 18.73
CA ALA A 75 14.42 -11.00 18.94
C ALA A 75 13.94 -11.50 20.32
N LEU A 76 14.29 -12.73 20.70
CA LEU A 76 13.94 -13.28 22.02
C LEU A 76 14.48 -12.39 23.15
N LYS A 77 15.74 -11.96 23.06
CA LYS A 77 16.32 -11.02 24.02
C LYS A 77 15.53 -9.71 24.07
N SER A 78 15.24 -9.11 22.92
CA SER A 78 14.49 -7.85 22.81
C SER A 78 13.11 -7.97 23.47
N ILE A 79 12.38 -9.06 23.22
CA ILE A 79 11.05 -9.29 23.79
C ILE A 79 11.13 -9.41 25.31
N THR A 80 12.13 -10.12 25.84
CA THR A 80 12.30 -10.28 27.30
C THR A 80 12.74 -9.01 28.03
N GLU A 81 13.20 -7.98 27.30
CA GLU A 81 13.52 -6.66 27.88
C GLU A 81 12.26 -5.77 28.01
N HIS A 82 11.23 -6.02 27.20
CA HIS A 82 10.01 -5.19 27.13
C HIS A 82 8.78 -5.82 27.78
N HIS A 83 8.77 -7.15 27.97
CA HIS A 83 7.63 -7.88 28.55
C HIS A 83 8.05 -8.70 29.79
N ASP A 84 7.21 -8.73 30.83
CA ASP A 84 7.37 -9.63 31.96
C ASP A 84 6.76 -11.01 31.65
N PRO A 85 7.57 -12.09 31.51
CA PRO A 85 7.05 -13.41 31.18
C PRO A 85 6.38 -14.13 32.37
N ALA A 86 6.11 -13.43 33.49
CA ALA A 86 5.48 -13.97 34.69
C ALA A 86 4.11 -14.64 34.42
N PHE A 87 3.37 -14.18 33.42
CA PHE A 87 2.06 -14.74 33.04
C PHE A 87 2.13 -16.20 32.55
N LEU A 88 3.28 -16.66 32.04
CA LEU A 88 3.49 -18.05 31.58
C LEU A 88 3.75 -19.04 32.74
N GLY A 89 3.72 -18.56 33.98
CA GLY A 89 4.04 -19.29 35.19
C GLY A 89 5.55 -19.31 35.50
N ARG A 90 5.89 -19.47 36.79
CA ARG A 90 7.27 -19.30 37.31
C ARG A 90 8.35 -20.12 36.59
N PHE A 91 8.02 -21.33 36.13
CA PHE A 91 8.98 -22.19 35.45
C PHE A 91 9.24 -21.76 34.01
N ASN A 92 8.18 -21.47 33.24
CA ASN A 92 8.32 -21.04 31.85
C ASN A 92 8.90 -19.61 31.77
N GLY A 93 8.51 -18.72 32.69
CA GLY A 93 9.10 -17.38 32.79
C GLY A 93 10.61 -17.42 33.06
N LEU A 94 11.08 -18.32 33.94
CA LEU A 94 12.52 -18.55 34.16
C LEU A 94 13.21 -19.06 32.89
N LEU A 95 12.60 -20.03 32.17
CA LEU A 95 13.16 -20.57 30.93
C LEU A 95 13.27 -19.52 29.82
N ILE A 96 12.27 -18.65 29.69
CA ILE A 96 12.26 -17.55 28.71
C ILE A 96 13.31 -16.50 29.08
N GLY A 97 13.42 -16.12 30.35
CA GLY A 97 14.47 -15.21 30.81
C GLY A 97 15.88 -15.76 30.59
N LEU A 98 16.10 -17.05 30.89
CA LEU A 98 17.35 -17.75 30.56
C LEU A 98 17.59 -17.81 29.04
N GLY A 99 16.53 -18.03 28.26
CA GLY A 99 16.57 -18.02 26.80
C GLY A 99 16.95 -16.65 26.22
N GLY A 100 16.42 -15.55 26.76
CA GLY A 100 16.80 -14.19 26.38
C GLY A 100 18.25 -13.86 26.73
N TYR A 101 18.76 -14.37 27.86
CA TYR A 101 20.15 -14.16 28.28
C TYR A 101 21.16 -15.01 27.49
N PHE A 102 20.92 -16.32 27.38
CA PHE A 102 21.84 -17.26 26.72
C PHE A 102 21.62 -17.37 25.21
N GLY A 103 20.46 -16.96 24.69
CA GLY A 103 20.10 -17.05 23.28
C GLY A 103 21.14 -16.40 22.37
N PRO A 104 21.55 -15.14 22.59
CA PRO A 104 22.58 -14.49 21.78
C PRO A 104 23.98 -15.14 21.91
N ILE A 105 24.23 -15.92 22.97
CA ILE A 105 25.53 -16.58 23.23
C ILE A 105 25.58 -17.96 22.54
N LEU A 106 24.48 -18.72 22.58
CA LEU A 106 24.36 -20.08 22.04
C LEU A 106 23.09 -20.24 21.19
N PRO A 107 22.92 -19.45 20.10
CA PRO A 107 21.66 -19.39 19.35
C PRO A 107 21.26 -20.74 18.74
N ASN A 108 22.24 -21.50 18.25
CA ASN A 108 22.04 -22.82 17.63
C ASN A 108 21.65 -23.93 18.62
N LEU A 109 21.72 -23.67 19.94
CA LEU A 109 21.23 -24.59 20.96
C LEU A 109 19.90 -24.10 21.54
N VAL A 110 19.83 -22.82 21.90
CA VAL A 110 18.68 -22.23 22.59
C VAL A 110 17.46 -22.13 21.68
N MET A 111 17.62 -21.68 20.42
CA MET A 111 16.47 -21.49 19.52
C MET A 111 15.79 -22.81 19.14
N PRO A 112 16.50 -23.90 18.77
CA PRO A 112 15.84 -25.19 18.55
C PRO A 112 15.08 -25.70 19.77
N LEU A 113 15.62 -25.54 20.98
CA LEU A 113 14.94 -25.92 22.23
C LEU A 113 13.70 -25.05 22.49
N ALA A 114 13.78 -23.74 22.25
CA ALA A 114 12.66 -22.81 22.38
C ALA A 114 11.53 -23.16 21.39
N ARG A 115 11.87 -23.38 20.11
CA ARG A 115 10.91 -23.80 19.08
C ARG A 115 10.27 -25.16 19.41
N MET A 116 11.06 -26.14 19.86
CA MET A 116 10.55 -27.44 20.29
C MET A 116 9.56 -27.31 21.47
N ARG A 117 9.90 -26.51 22.48
CA ARG A 117 9.05 -26.30 23.65
C ARG A 117 7.74 -25.60 23.29
N MET A 118 7.80 -24.59 22.42
CA MET A 118 6.61 -23.90 21.92
C MET A 118 5.74 -24.87 21.09
N ARG A 119 6.33 -25.66 20.19
CA ARG A 119 5.61 -26.72 19.45
C ARG A 119 4.89 -27.68 20.38
N GLN A 120 5.48 -28.04 21.53
CA GLN A 120 4.78 -28.85 22.54
C GLN A 120 3.61 -28.12 23.20
N MET A 121 3.72 -26.79 23.39
CA MET A 121 2.66 -25.98 23.98
C MET A 121 1.49 -25.77 23.03
N VAL A 122 1.73 -25.44 21.76
CA VAL A 122 0.68 -25.11 20.79
C VAL A 122 0.34 -26.24 19.82
N GLY A 123 1.07 -27.36 19.85
CA GLY A 123 0.88 -28.48 18.93
C GLY A 123 -0.43 -29.25 19.11
N HIS A 124 -1.22 -28.92 20.14
CA HIS A 124 -2.61 -29.38 20.26
C HIS A 124 -3.58 -28.53 19.42
N LEU A 125 -3.18 -27.33 19.01
CA LEU A 125 -3.97 -26.40 18.19
C LEU A 125 -3.70 -26.56 16.69
N VAL A 126 -2.59 -27.18 16.29
CA VAL A 126 -2.22 -27.43 14.89
C VAL A 126 -1.61 -28.81 14.77
N LEU A 127 -2.21 -29.67 13.92
CA LEU A 127 -1.77 -31.04 13.73
C LEU A 127 -0.89 -31.18 12.48
N ASP A 128 0.02 -32.15 12.50
CA ASP A 128 0.80 -32.50 11.31
C ASP A 128 -0.03 -33.34 10.34
N ALA A 129 -0.12 -32.88 9.08
CA ALA A 129 -0.97 -33.41 8.01
C ALA A 129 -0.67 -34.88 7.64
N GLU A 130 0.54 -35.38 7.90
CA GLU A 130 0.96 -36.74 7.54
C GLU A 130 1.27 -37.64 8.75
N SER A 131 0.86 -37.22 9.95
CA SER A 131 1.26 -37.89 11.18
C SER A 131 0.32 -39.01 11.65
N ASP A 132 0.89 -39.98 12.39
CA ASP A 132 0.13 -40.91 13.23
C ASP A 132 -0.74 -40.18 14.27
N ALA A 133 -0.36 -38.96 14.66
CA ALA A 133 -1.13 -38.15 15.59
C ALA A 133 -2.45 -37.67 14.97
N LEU A 134 -2.44 -37.25 13.70
CA LEU A 134 -3.66 -36.93 12.95
C LEU A 134 -4.56 -38.17 12.84
N ASN A 135 -4.02 -39.32 12.43
CA ASN A 135 -4.79 -40.55 12.32
C ASN A 135 -5.42 -40.96 13.66
N LYS A 136 -4.68 -40.88 14.77
CA LYS A 136 -5.23 -41.15 16.13
C LYS A 136 -6.29 -40.16 16.56
N THR A 137 -6.25 -38.92 16.08
CA THR A 137 -7.28 -37.91 16.37
C THR A 137 -8.53 -38.17 15.53
N LEU A 138 -8.37 -38.52 14.25
CA LEU A 138 -9.46 -38.96 13.38
C LEU A 138 -10.14 -40.23 13.91
N ASP A 139 -9.37 -41.23 14.35
CA ASP A 139 -9.92 -42.47 14.92
C ASP A 139 -10.72 -42.17 16.21
N ARG A 140 -10.22 -41.28 17.08
CA ARG A 140 -10.94 -40.84 18.28
C ARG A 140 -12.21 -40.06 17.98
N ALA A 141 -12.17 -39.18 16.99
CA ALA A 141 -13.36 -38.44 16.55
C ALA A 141 -14.42 -39.38 15.98
N ALA A 142 -14.01 -40.39 15.19
CA ALA A 142 -14.91 -41.42 14.71
C ALA A 142 -15.53 -42.25 15.83
N GLU A 143 -14.80 -42.53 16.92
CA GLU A 143 -15.31 -43.21 18.11
C GLU A 143 -16.30 -42.35 18.92
N SER A 144 -16.07 -41.04 19.01
CA SER A 144 -16.95 -40.09 19.72
C SER A 144 -18.17 -39.66 18.90
N GLY A 145 -18.18 -39.94 17.59
CA GLY A 145 -19.21 -39.49 16.65
C GLY A 145 -19.02 -38.04 16.17
N GLU A 146 -17.85 -37.46 16.40
CA GLU A 146 -17.45 -36.12 15.94
C GLU A 146 -16.89 -36.20 14.51
N GLU A 147 -17.12 -35.16 13.73
CA GLU A 147 -16.46 -34.97 12.43
C GLU A 147 -15.34 -33.93 12.55
N LEU A 148 -14.24 -34.12 11.84
CA LEU A 148 -13.13 -33.16 11.83
C LEU A 148 -13.04 -32.49 10.46
N ASN A 149 -13.26 -31.17 10.42
CA ASN A 149 -13.00 -30.37 9.24
C ASN A 149 -11.51 -30.05 9.16
N LEU A 150 -10.80 -30.74 8.26
CA LEU A 150 -9.38 -30.50 8.05
C LEU A 150 -9.16 -29.30 7.12
N ASN A 151 -8.49 -28.26 7.63
CA ASN A 151 -8.02 -27.15 6.81
C ASN A 151 -6.50 -27.17 6.68
N LEU A 152 -6.00 -27.33 5.46
CA LEU A 152 -4.57 -27.39 5.17
C LEU A 152 -3.95 -25.99 5.10
N LEU A 153 -3.22 -25.65 6.16
CA LEU A 153 -2.34 -24.49 6.24
C LEU A 153 -1.02 -24.77 5.50
N GLY A 154 -0.32 -23.70 5.12
CA GLY A 154 0.98 -23.73 4.47
C GLY A 154 1.38 -22.33 4.02
N GLU A 155 2.47 -22.22 3.26
CA GLU A 155 2.99 -20.96 2.70
C GLU A 155 1.93 -20.13 1.97
N ALA A 156 2.16 -18.82 1.86
CA ALA A 156 1.33 -17.96 1.05
C ALA A 156 1.37 -18.40 -0.42
N VAL A 157 0.20 -18.51 -1.04
CA VAL A 157 0.07 -18.98 -2.43
C VAL A 157 0.31 -17.81 -3.38
N LEU A 158 1.59 -17.46 -3.57
CA LEU A 158 2.01 -16.35 -4.45
C LEU A 158 2.19 -16.78 -5.91
N GLY A 159 2.37 -18.07 -6.17
CA GLY A 159 2.56 -18.63 -7.50
C GLY A 159 1.88 -19.99 -7.72
N GLU A 160 1.84 -20.41 -8.98
CA GLU A 160 1.14 -21.62 -9.44
C GLU A 160 1.77 -22.93 -8.96
N ASP A 161 3.09 -22.96 -8.71
CA ASP A 161 3.75 -24.17 -8.23
C ASP A 161 3.29 -24.49 -6.79
N GLU A 162 3.24 -23.50 -5.88
CA GLU A 162 2.69 -23.69 -4.53
C GLU A 162 1.17 -23.91 -4.56
N ALA A 163 0.43 -23.23 -5.45
CA ALA A 163 -1.01 -23.49 -5.63
C ALA A 163 -1.29 -24.96 -6.03
N TYR A 164 -0.46 -25.51 -6.94
CA TYR A 164 -0.53 -26.91 -7.35
C TYR A 164 -0.15 -27.86 -6.22
N SER A 165 0.94 -27.56 -5.51
CA SER A 165 1.37 -28.28 -4.30
C SER A 165 0.24 -28.37 -3.28
N ARG A 166 -0.41 -27.25 -2.96
CA ARG A 166 -1.54 -27.19 -2.02
C ARG A 166 -2.71 -28.04 -2.49
N ALA A 167 -3.12 -27.93 -3.76
CA ALA A 167 -4.20 -28.73 -4.32
C ALA A 167 -3.89 -30.24 -4.25
N GLN A 168 -2.64 -30.64 -4.53
CA GLN A 168 -2.22 -32.04 -4.48
C GLN A 168 -2.15 -32.59 -3.05
N ARG A 169 -1.66 -31.81 -2.08
CA ARG A 169 -1.66 -32.16 -0.66
C ARG A 169 -3.08 -32.32 -0.12
N THR A 170 -3.99 -31.42 -0.48
CA THR A 170 -5.43 -31.56 -0.16
C THR A 170 -6.03 -32.81 -0.79
N LEU A 171 -5.71 -33.11 -2.04
CA LEU A 171 -6.16 -34.35 -2.71
C LEU A 171 -5.66 -35.60 -1.96
N ASN A 172 -4.44 -35.57 -1.41
CA ASN A 172 -3.92 -36.66 -0.58
C ASN A 172 -4.69 -36.81 0.73
N LEU A 173 -5.12 -35.71 1.36
CA LEU A 173 -6.01 -35.74 2.53
C LEU A 173 -7.35 -36.39 2.18
N ILE A 174 -7.97 -36.02 1.05
CA ILE A 174 -9.24 -36.61 0.57
C ILE A 174 -9.10 -38.13 0.35
N ARG A 175 -7.93 -38.58 -0.14
CA ARG A 175 -7.63 -40.00 -0.34
C ARG A 175 -7.43 -40.79 0.95
N ASN A 176 -7.13 -40.13 2.08
CA ASN A 176 -6.99 -40.82 3.36
C ASN A 176 -8.36 -41.39 3.79
N PRO A 177 -8.49 -42.72 3.99
CA PRO A 177 -9.77 -43.37 4.30
C PRO A 177 -10.42 -42.88 5.60
N ARG A 178 -9.65 -42.26 6.50
CA ARG A 178 -10.14 -41.73 7.78
C ARG A 178 -10.70 -40.31 7.66
N VAL A 179 -10.34 -39.58 6.60
CA VAL A 179 -10.78 -38.20 6.39
C VAL A 179 -12.18 -38.22 5.80
N THR A 180 -13.08 -37.44 6.40
CA THR A 180 -14.48 -37.31 5.98
C THR A 180 -14.84 -35.87 5.58
N TYR A 181 -14.05 -34.88 5.98
CA TYR A 181 -14.34 -33.46 5.72
C TYR A 181 -13.04 -32.67 5.49
N VAL A 182 -12.98 -31.88 4.42
CA VAL A 182 -11.92 -30.90 4.16
C VAL A 182 -12.47 -29.51 3.81
N SER A 183 -11.73 -28.46 4.19
CA SER A 183 -11.99 -27.07 3.78
C SER A 183 -10.90 -26.60 2.81
N VAL A 184 -11.29 -25.89 1.75
CA VAL A 184 -10.38 -25.26 0.78
C VAL A 184 -10.80 -23.84 0.46
N LYS A 185 -9.84 -22.97 0.11
CA LYS A 185 -10.09 -21.59 -0.29
C LYS A 185 -9.73 -21.39 -1.75
N ALA A 186 -10.45 -20.53 -2.47
CA ALA A 186 -10.14 -20.21 -3.86
C ALA A 186 -8.69 -19.72 -4.03
N SER A 187 -8.28 -18.75 -3.20
CA SER A 187 -6.92 -18.18 -3.17
C SER A 187 -5.81 -19.17 -2.79
N SER A 188 -6.14 -20.30 -2.16
CA SER A 188 -5.18 -21.36 -1.84
C SER A 188 -5.00 -22.38 -2.96
N ILE A 189 -5.91 -22.38 -3.94
CA ILE A 189 -5.95 -23.37 -5.03
C ILE A 189 -5.46 -22.77 -6.34
N VAL A 190 -5.62 -21.46 -6.51
CA VAL A 190 -5.11 -20.70 -7.66
C VAL A 190 -4.45 -19.42 -7.14
N ALA A 191 -3.20 -19.21 -7.54
CA ALA A 191 -2.45 -18.00 -7.20
C ALA A 191 -2.86 -16.80 -8.07
N GLN A 192 -2.67 -15.59 -7.55
CA GLN A 192 -2.85 -14.33 -8.29
C GLN A 192 -4.19 -14.30 -9.05
N LEU A 193 -5.30 -14.55 -8.33
CA LEU A 193 -6.64 -14.37 -8.87
C LEU A 193 -6.80 -12.90 -9.25
N ASN A 194 -7.18 -12.64 -10.51
CA ASN A 194 -7.28 -11.30 -11.03
C ASN A 194 -8.72 -10.79 -10.80
N PRO A 195 -8.92 -9.78 -9.94
CA PRO A 195 -10.26 -9.32 -9.58
C PRO A 195 -11.01 -8.67 -10.75
N TRP A 196 -10.30 -8.26 -11.82
CA TRP A 196 -10.91 -7.76 -13.06
C TRP A 196 -11.35 -8.87 -14.02
N ASP A 197 -10.80 -10.08 -13.89
CA ASP A 197 -11.07 -11.23 -14.74
C ASP A 197 -11.74 -12.37 -13.96
N ILE A 198 -13.03 -12.18 -13.65
CA ILE A 198 -13.82 -13.21 -12.96
C ILE A 198 -13.98 -14.47 -13.82
N GLU A 199 -14.18 -14.33 -15.13
CA GLU A 199 -14.39 -15.47 -16.02
C GLU A 199 -13.15 -16.39 -16.10
N GLY A 200 -11.97 -15.80 -16.32
CA GLY A 200 -10.72 -16.56 -16.38
C GLY A 200 -10.32 -17.12 -15.01
N SER A 201 -10.54 -16.37 -13.93
CA SER A 201 -10.35 -16.85 -12.55
C SER A 201 -11.24 -18.05 -12.24
N LEU A 202 -12.52 -17.98 -12.61
CA LEU A 202 -13.49 -19.06 -12.45
C LEU A 202 -13.12 -20.31 -13.26
N ALA A 203 -12.64 -20.15 -14.49
CA ALA A 203 -12.16 -21.27 -15.31
C ALA A 203 -10.97 -21.99 -14.64
N ARG A 204 -9.95 -21.24 -14.22
CA ARG A 204 -8.77 -21.78 -13.52
C ARG A 204 -9.15 -22.51 -12.23
N LEU A 205 -10.05 -21.93 -11.43
CA LEU A 205 -10.53 -22.53 -10.19
C LEU A 205 -11.29 -23.83 -10.43
N LYS A 206 -12.22 -23.87 -11.39
CA LYS A 206 -12.94 -25.10 -11.74
C LYS A 206 -11.96 -26.18 -12.22
N ASP A 207 -11.02 -25.85 -13.09
CA ASP A 207 -10.04 -26.79 -13.60
C ASP A 207 -9.19 -27.43 -12.49
N ARG A 208 -8.80 -26.64 -11.47
CA ARG A 208 -8.01 -27.13 -10.34
C ARG A 208 -8.84 -27.88 -9.29
N LEU A 209 -10.11 -27.52 -9.10
CA LEU A 209 -10.99 -28.14 -8.10
C LEU A 209 -11.65 -29.44 -8.56
N ARG A 210 -11.96 -29.61 -9.86
CA ARG A 210 -12.61 -30.82 -10.38
C ARG A 210 -11.95 -32.13 -9.91
N PRO A 211 -10.60 -32.29 -9.91
CA PRO A 211 -9.96 -33.51 -9.41
C PRO A 211 -10.26 -33.79 -7.92
N LEU A 212 -10.33 -32.76 -7.09
CA LEU A 212 -10.62 -32.90 -5.65
C LEU A 212 -12.08 -33.35 -5.46
N TYR A 213 -13.02 -32.73 -6.17
CA TYR A 213 -14.45 -33.06 -6.12
C TYR A 213 -14.73 -34.46 -6.69
N ALA A 214 -14.06 -34.85 -7.77
CA ALA A 214 -14.20 -36.19 -8.35
C ALA A 214 -13.70 -37.29 -7.41
N GLU A 215 -12.55 -37.09 -6.75
CA GLU A 215 -12.02 -38.03 -5.76
C GLU A 215 -12.95 -38.12 -4.54
N ALA A 216 -13.47 -36.99 -4.07
CA ALA A 216 -14.44 -36.95 -2.98
C ALA A 216 -15.74 -37.70 -3.31
N ALA A 217 -16.24 -37.57 -4.53
CA ALA A 217 -17.46 -38.26 -4.99
C ALA A 217 -17.29 -39.78 -5.16
N GLN A 218 -16.07 -40.26 -5.43
CA GLN A 218 -15.79 -41.69 -5.57
C GLN A 218 -15.75 -42.44 -4.22
N ARG A 219 -15.57 -41.72 -3.11
CA ARG A 219 -15.53 -42.30 -1.77
C ARG A 219 -16.94 -42.72 -1.31
N THR A 220 -17.00 -43.78 -0.49
CA THR A 220 -18.26 -44.24 0.13
C THR A 220 -18.08 -44.37 1.65
N PRO A 221 -18.70 -43.50 2.47
CA PRO A 221 -19.43 -42.29 2.05
C PRO A 221 -18.51 -41.25 1.36
N PRO A 222 -19.07 -40.34 0.54
CA PRO A 222 -18.28 -39.26 -0.07
C PRO A 222 -17.57 -38.40 0.98
N VAL A 223 -16.40 -37.86 0.62
CA VAL A 223 -15.72 -36.86 1.47
C VAL A 223 -16.40 -35.52 1.27
N PHE A 224 -16.71 -34.83 2.37
CA PHE A 224 -17.30 -33.51 2.33
C PHE A 224 -16.24 -32.45 2.01
N ILE A 225 -16.49 -31.61 1.00
CA ILE A 225 -15.63 -30.47 0.67
C ILE A 225 -16.37 -29.18 0.99
N ASN A 226 -15.75 -28.30 1.77
CA ASN A 226 -16.26 -26.96 2.06
C ASN A 226 -15.40 -25.87 1.39
N LEU A 227 -16.04 -24.94 0.68
CA LEU A 227 -15.37 -23.72 0.18
C LEU A 227 -15.38 -22.63 1.26
N ASP A 228 -14.18 -22.30 1.74
CA ASP A 228 -13.92 -21.24 2.70
C ASP A 228 -13.79 -19.89 2.01
N MET A 229 -14.16 -18.82 2.72
CA MET A 229 -14.06 -17.43 2.27
C MET A 229 -13.33 -16.58 3.31
N GLU A 230 -12.50 -15.65 2.84
CA GLU A 230 -11.75 -14.71 3.69
C GLU A 230 -12.08 -13.26 3.35
N GLU A 231 -11.75 -12.80 2.15
CA GLU A 231 -11.79 -11.40 1.73
C GLU A 231 -13.09 -11.06 1.00
N TYR A 232 -13.54 -9.80 1.08
CA TYR A 232 -14.81 -9.39 0.46
C TYR A 232 -14.84 -9.57 -1.06
N HIS A 233 -13.71 -9.32 -1.74
CA HIS A 233 -13.62 -9.45 -3.20
C HIS A 233 -13.78 -10.91 -3.69
N ASP A 234 -13.59 -11.90 -2.81
CA ASP A 234 -13.81 -13.32 -3.11
C ASP A 234 -15.29 -13.74 -3.09
N LEU A 235 -16.21 -12.92 -2.54
CA LEU A 235 -17.61 -13.30 -2.31
C LEU A 235 -18.33 -13.72 -3.59
N GLU A 236 -18.37 -12.84 -4.59
CA GLU A 236 -19.07 -13.11 -5.83
C GLU A 236 -18.42 -14.26 -6.61
N LEU A 237 -17.08 -14.29 -6.67
CA LEU A 237 -16.33 -15.34 -7.35
C LEU A 237 -16.61 -16.71 -6.73
N THR A 238 -16.60 -16.82 -5.40
CA THR A 238 -16.81 -18.08 -4.67
C THR A 238 -18.24 -18.57 -4.80
N LEU A 239 -19.24 -17.68 -4.68
CA LEU A 239 -20.65 -18.02 -4.89
C LEU A 239 -20.89 -18.58 -6.29
N ARG A 240 -20.35 -17.90 -7.31
CA ARG A 240 -20.51 -18.32 -8.69
C ARG A 240 -19.78 -19.62 -8.99
N LEU A 241 -18.54 -19.76 -8.53
CA LEU A 241 -17.77 -21.01 -8.59
C LEU A 241 -18.54 -22.18 -8.02
N TYR A 242 -19.09 -22.01 -6.81
CA TYR A 242 -19.81 -23.07 -6.11
C TYR A 242 -21.05 -23.52 -6.89
N LYS A 243 -21.89 -22.58 -7.34
CA LYS A 243 -23.11 -22.89 -8.10
C LYS A 243 -22.81 -23.55 -9.44
N GLU A 244 -21.85 -23.02 -10.20
CA GLU A 244 -21.52 -23.57 -11.52
C GLU A 244 -20.93 -24.97 -11.41
N LEU A 245 -19.94 -25.17 -10.51
CA LEU A 245 -19.29 -26.46 -10.34
C LEU A 245 -20.28 -27.54 -9.89
N LEU A 246 -21.18 -27.24 -8.95
CA LEU A 246 -22.17 -28.21 -8.45
C LEU A 246 -23.38 -28.43 -9.36
N SER A 247 -23.51 -27.61 -10.40
CA SER A 247 -24.47 -27.83 -11.49
C SER A 247 -23.92 -28.78 -12.55
N GLU A 248 -22.62 -29.09 -12.54
CA GLU A 248 -22.04 -30.05 -13.46
C GLU A 248 -22.63 -31.46 -13.18
N PRO A 249 -23.01 -32.24 -14.22
CA PRO A 249 -23.63 -33.55 -14.04
C PRO A 249 -22.83 -34.53 -13.16
N GLU A 250 -21.49 -34.41 -13.19
CA GLU A 250 -20.57 -35.23 -12.40
C GLU A 250 -20.74 -35.01 -10.89
N PHE A 251 -21.07 -33.79 -10.46
CA PHE A 251 -21.14 -33.41 -9.04
C PHE A 251 -22.58 -33.15 -8.56
N LEU A 252 -23.58 -33.40 -9.41
CA LEU A 252 -24.99 -33.16 -9.10
C LEU A 252 -25.44 -33.90 -7.83
N SER A 253 -24.95 -35.12 -7.61
CA SER A 253 -25.28 -35.96 -6.45
C SER A 253 -24.33 -35.80 -5.24
N LEU A 254 -23.32 -34.94 -5.33
CA LEU A 254 -22.34 -34.73 -4.25
C LEU A 254 -22.85 -33.66 -3.28
N GLU A 255 -22.90 -33.96 -1.99
CA GLU A 255 -23.17 -32.94 -0.96
C GLU A 255 -21.87 -32.23 -0.58
N THR A 256 -21.87 -30.90 -0.62
CA THR A 256 -20.70 -30.05 -0.32
C THR A 256 -21.12 -28.80 0.44
N GLY A 257 -20.15 -27.98 0.86
CA GLY A 257 -20.39 -26.78 1.65
C GLY A 257 -19.76 -25.51 1.12
N ILE A 258 -20.30 -24.37 1.54
CA ILE A 258 -19.76 -23.02 1.31
C ILE A 258 -19.92 -22.18 2.58
N VAL A 259 -18.98 -21.27 2.83
CA VAL A 259 -19.04 -20.30 3.93
C VAL A 259 -19.87 -19.08 3.55
N LEU A 260 -20.66 -18.56 4.49
CA LEU A 260 -21.15 -17.19 4.47
C LEU A 260 -20.76 -16.45 5.75
N GLN A 261 -20.28 -15.22 5.59
CA GLN A 261 -19.78 -14.39 6.68
C GLN A 261 -20.85 -13.36 7.09
N ALA A 262 -21.44 -13.53 8.28
CA ALA A 262 -22.53 -12.69 8.78
C ALA A 262 -22.13 -11.23 9.05
N TYR A 263 -20.83 -10.92 9.12
CA TYR A 263 -20.34 -9.55 9.21
C TYR A 263 -20.54 -8.74 7.93
N LEU A 264 -20.85 -9.38 6.80
CA LEU A 264 -21.16 -8.74 5.52
C LEU A 264 -22.67 -8.52 5.46
N PRO A 265 -23.17 -7.29 5.30
CA PRO A 265 -24.62 -7.07 5.29
C PRO A 265 -25.31 -7.64 4.04
N ASP A 266 -24.59 -7.86 2.95
CA ASP A 266 -25.03 -8.55 1.73
C ASP A 266 -24.96 -10.08 1.79
N SER A 267 -24.45 -10.66 2.89
CA SER A 267 -24.56 -12.11 3.13
C SER A 267 -26.01 -12.60 3.19
N PHE A 268 -26.97 -11.72 3.49
CA PHE A 268 -28.40 -12.05 3.44
C PHE A 268 -28.86 -12.34 2.00
N ALA A 269 -28.52 -11.46 1.05
CA ALA A 269 -28.83 -11.67 -0.36
C ALA A 269 -28.11 -12.91 -0.91
N ALA A 270 -26.86 -13.13 -0.51
CA ALA A 270 -26.12 -14.35 -0.86
C ALA A 270 -26.78 -15.63 -0.31
N LEU A 271 -27.37 -15.58 0.89
CA LEU A 271 -28.10 -16.71 1.47
C LEU A 271 -29.43 -16.96 0.74
N GLU A 272 -30.17 -15.91 0.36
CA GLU A 272 -31.36 -16.03 -0.48
C GLU A 272 -31.01 -16.75 -1.81
N GLU A 273 -29.95 -16.30 -2.48
CA GLU A 273 -29.46 -16.88 -3.73
C GLU A 273 -29.04 -18.35 -3.59
N LEU A 274 -28.33 -18.70 -2.51
CA LEU A 274 -27.95 -20.08 -2.24
C LEU A 274 -29.15 -20.97 -1.90
N ALA A 275 -30.16 -20.44 -1.20
CA ALA A 275 -31.39 -21.17 -0.89
C ALA A 275 -32.20 -21.49 -2.15
N GLU A 276 -32.32 -20.51 -3.07
CA GLU A 276 -32.94 -20.71 -4.38
C GLU A 276 -32.18 -21.77 -5.20
N PHE A 277 -30.86 -21.62 -5.31
CA PHE A 277 -30.00 -22.60 -5.97
C PHE A 277 -30.15 -24.01 -5.39
N ALA A 278 -30.18 -24.15 -4.07
CA ALA A 278 -30.35 -25.45 -3.40
C ALA A 278 -31.68 -26.12 -3.78
N GLN A 279 -32.78 -25.36 -3.78
CA GLN A 279 -34.09 -25.88 -4.18
C GLN A 279 -34.11 -26.30 -5.65
N GLU A 280 -33.54 -25.51 -6.55
CA GLU A 280 -33.43 -25.84 -7.98
C GLU A 280 -32.59 -27.10 -8.21
N ARG A 281 -31.44 -27.20 -7.52
CA ARG A 281 -30.54 -28.35 -7.59
C ARG A 281 -31.23 -29.64 -7.15
N VAL A 282 -31.95 -29.63 -6.02
CA VAL A 282 -32.70 -30.80 -5.55
C VAL A 282 -33.87 -31.13 -6.48
N LYS A 283 -34.58 -30.14 -7.01
CA LYS A 283 -35.62 -30.35 -8.03
C LYS A 283 -35.07 -31.01 -9.30
N ALA A 284 -33.82 -30.72 -9.66
CA ALA A 284 -33.10 -31.37 -10.76
C ALA A 284 -32.56 -32.77 -10.41
N GLY A 285 -32.83 -33.30 -9.21
CA GLY A 285 -32.37 -34.61 -8.75
C GLY A 285 -30.99 -34.61 -8.10
N GLY A 286 -30.45 -33.43 -7.77
CA GLY A 286 -29.19 -33.29 -7.07
C GLY A 286 -29.27 -33.44 -5.55
N ALA A 287 -28.11 -33.48 -4.91
CA ALA A 287 -27.98 -33.53 -3.46
C ALA A 287 -28.25 -32.16 -2.81
N LYS A 288 -28.35 -32.18 -1.48
CA LYS A 288 -28.38 -30.95 -0.68
C LYS A 288 -27.06 -30.19 -0.81
N ILE A 289 -27.10 -28.91 -0.45
CA ILE A 289 -25.88 -28.15 -0.14
C ILE A 289 -25.81 -27.88 1.36
N LYS A 290 -24.66 -27.44 1.84
CA LYS A 290 -24.53 -26.90 3.20
C LYS A 290 -24.00 -25.47 3.16
N VAL A 291 -24.55 -24.62 4.00
CA VAL A 291 -24.02 -23.28 4.25
C VAL A 291 -23.49 -23.21 5.67
N ARG A 292 -22.19 -22.94 5.80
CA ARG A 292 -21.56 -22.67 7.10
C ARG A 292 -21.62 -21.19 7.38
N ILE A 293 -22.46 -20.79 8.34
CA ILE A 293 -22.58 -19.40 8.76
C ILE A 293 -21.52 -19.14 9.81
N VAL A 294 -20.61 -18.21 9.52
CA VAL A 294 -19.60 -17.69 10.46
C VAL A 294 -19.88 -16.22 10.74
N LYS A 295 -19.34 -15.64 11.81
CA LYS A 295 -19.37 -14.16 11.97
C LYS A 295 -18.48 -13.49 10.92
N GLY A 296 -17.21 -13.87 10.85
CA GLY A 296 -16.21 -13.29 9.97
C GLY A 296 -14.84 -13.31 10.65
N ALA A 297 -13.76 -13.32 9.87
CA ALA A 297 -12.40 -13.57 10.37
C ALA A 297 -11.35 -12.59 9.80
N ASN A 298 -11.75 -11.63 8.96
CA ASN A 298 -10.84 -10.74 8.25
C ASN A 298 -11.11 -9.25 8.51
N LEU A 299 -11.82 -8.92 9.59
CA LEU A 299 -12.27 -7.54 9.86
C LEU A 299 -11.11 -6.54 9.87
N SER A 300 -9.99 -6.90 10.51
CA SER A 300 -8.82 -6.03 10.63
C SER A 300 -8.21 -5.70 9.27
N MET A 301 -8.12 -6.66 8.35
CA MET A 301 -7.64 -6.39 6.99
C MET A 301 -8.70 -5.65 6.15
N GLU A 302 -9.99 -5.93 6.31
CA GLU A 302 -11.05 -5.16 5.63
C GLU A 302 -11.04 -3.67 6.05
N HIS A 303 -10.64 -3.36 7.29
CA HIS A 303 -10.38 -1.99 7.71
C HIS A 303 -9.20 -1.37 6.97
N VAL A 304 -8.07 -2.08 6.88
CA VAL A 304 -6.90 -1.63 6.10
C VAL A 304 -7.30 -1.38 4.65
N GLU A 305 -7.94 -2.35 3.99
CA GLU A 305 -8.37 -2.23 2.59
C GLU A 305 -9.28 -1.02 2.37
N SER A 306 -10.24 -0.78 3.28
CA SER A 306 -11.13 0.37 3.20
C SER A 306 -10.40 1.71 3.38
N GLU A 307 -9.44 1.78 4.29
CA GLU A 307 -8.71 3.01 4.60
C GLU A 307 -7.69 3.36 3.50
N ILE A 308 -6.92 2.36 3.05
CA ILE A 308 -5.90 2.55 2.01
C ILE A 308 -6.54 3.00 0.69
N HIS A 309 -7.64 2.37 0.26
CA HIS A 309 -8.30 2.71 -1.00
C HIS A 309 -9.34 3.83 -0.88
N GLY A 310 -9.66 4.28 0.33
CA GLY A 310 -10.74 5.26 0.55
C GLY A 310 -12.14 4.68 0.27
N TRP A 311 -12.29 3.35 0.33
CA TRP A 311 -13.57 2.67 0.12
C TRP A 311 -14.41 2.63 1.40
N THR A 312 -15.72 2.46 1.25
CA THR A 312 -16.58 2.11 2.38
C THR A 312 -16.19 0.72 2.90
N LEU A 313 -16.06 0.59 4.22
CA LEU A 313 -15.88 -0.71 4.89
C LEU A 313 -17.02 -1.67 4.46
N ALA A 314 -16.63 -2.83 3.91
CA ALA A 314 -17.56 -3.84 3.43
C ALA A 314 -18.32 -4.54 4.58
N PRO A 315 -17.64 -4.99 5.66
CA PRO A 315 -18.31 -5.46 6.86
C PRO A 315 -19.11 -4.37 7.60
N TYR A 316 -19.96 -4.79 8.54
CA TYR A 316 -20.47 -3.89 9.58
C TYR A 316 -19.33 -3.32 10.42
N SER A 317 -19.53 -2.09 10.88
CA SER A 317 -18.63 -1.40 11.81
C SER A 317 -18.84 -1.80 13.27
N ASP A 318 -20.04 -2.28 13.62
CA ASP A 318 -20.39 -2.65 14.98
C ASP A 318 -20.67 -4.16 15.09
N LYS A 319 -20.13 -4.78 16.16
CA LYS A 319 -20.34 -6.19 16.45
C LYS A 319 -21.82 -6.54 16.66
N SER A 320 -22.61 -5.65 17.24
CA SER A 320 -24.04 -5.87 17.48
C SER A 320 -24.80 -6.04 16.17
N GLU A 321 -24.42 -5.31 15.12
CA GLU A 321 -24.99 -5.46 13.77
C GLU A 321 -24.60 -6.82 13.16
N VAL A 322 -23.35 -7.27 13.36
CA VAL A 322 -22.89 -8.61 12.94
C VAL A 322 -23.74 -9.70 13.61
N ASP A 323 -23.94 -9.59 14.92
CA ASP A 323 -24.72 -10.56 15.69
C ASP A 323 -26.20 -10.54 15.27
N ALA A 324 -26.76 -9.35 15.06
CA ALA A 324 -28.13 -9.16 14.57
C ALA A 324 -28.32 -9.78 13.18
N ASN A 325 -27.38 -9.54 12.25
CA ASN A 325 -27.42 -10.16 10.93
C ASN A 325 -27.27 -11.69 11.02
N TYR A 326 -26.39 -12.21 11.88
CA TYR A 326 -26.28 -13.67 12.11
C TYR A 326 -27.64 -14.26 12.51
N TYR A 327 -28.37 -13.61 13.43
CA TYR A 327 -29.70 -14.05 13.85
C TYR A 327 -30.74 -13.91 12.73
N ARG A 328 -30.65 -12.87 11.90
CA ARG A 328 -31.48 -12.74 10.69
C ARG A 328 -31.25 -13.88 9.70
N LEU A 329 -29.99 -14.26 9.44
CA LEU A 329 -29.67 -15.38 8.56
C LEU A 329 -30.27 -16.69 9.09
N LEU A 330 -30.15 -16.96 10.40
CA LEU A 330 -30.78 -18.12 11.04
C LEU A 330 -32.31 -18.06 10.97
N ASP A 331 -32.91 -16.90 11.26
CA ASP A 331 -34.36 -16.70 11.21
C ASP A 331 -34.90 -16.98 9.80
N PHE A 332 -34.19 -16.50 8.77
CA PHE A 332 -34.55 -16.73 7.38
C PHE A 332 -34.46 -18.20 6.94
N ILE A 333 -33.34 -18.87 7.22
CA ILE A 333 -33.05 -20.16 6.58
C ILE A 333 -33.55 -21.38 7.35
N LEU A 334 -33.74 -21.28 8.68
CA LEU A 334 -34.22 -22.39 9.49
C LEU A 334 -35.74 -22.53 9.36
N ARG A 335 -36.20 -23.01 8.20
CA ARG A 335 -37.61 -23.23 7.87
C ARG A 335 -37.80 -24.56 7.15
N GLU A 336 -38.98 -25.17 7.34
CA GLU A 336 -39.28 -26.52 6.83
C GLU A 336 -39.11 -26.62 5.30
N GLU A 337 -39.45 -25.55 4.57
CA GLU A 337 -39.33 -25.50 3.11
C GLU A 337 -37.89 -25.65 2.57
N TYR A 338 -36.88 -25.50 3.44
CA TYR A 338 -35.47 -25.62 3.10
C TYR A 338 -34.82 -26.89 3.65
N ALA A 339 -35.47 -27.60 4.57
CA ALA A 339 -34.90 -28.74 5.29
C ALA A 339 -34.46 -29.88 4.34
N ASP A 340 -35.10 -29.99 3.18
CA ASP A 340 -34.79 -31.00 2.16
C ASP A 340 -33.76 -30.57 1.12
N CYS A 341 -33.31 -29.31 1.11
CA CYS A 341 -32.35 -28.82 0.13
C CYS A 341 -31.06 -28.22 0.69
N ILE A 342 -31.07 -27.72 1.92
CA ILE A 342 -29.91 -27.06 2.52
C ILE A 342 -29.69 -27.54 3.97
N ARG A 343 -28.42 -27.69 4.35
CA ARG A 343 -27.97 -27.87 5.73
C ARG A 343 -27.26 -26.61 6.21
N ILE A 344 -27.26 -26.37 7.52
CA ILE A 344 -26.65 -25.20 8.13
C ILE A 344 -25.58 -25.62 9.13
N GLY A 345 -24.34 -25.21 8.87
CA GLY A 345 -23.28 -25.24 9.87
C GLY A 345 -23.38 -24.00 10.75
N VAL A 346 -23.76 -24.16 12.02
CA VAL A 346 -23.80 -23.06 13.00
C VAL A 346 -22.40 -22.93 13.61
N ALA A 347 -21.54 -22.13 12.99
CA ALA A 347 -20.14 -22.00 13.38
C ALA A 347 -19.93 -20.87 14.39
N THR A 348 -19.97 -21.19 15.68
CA THR A 348 -19.85 -20.19 16.76
C THR A 348 -19.39 -20.77 18.10
N HIS A 349 -18.57 -20.02 18.83
CA HIS A 349 -18.30 -20.25 20.25
C HIS A 349 -19.23 -19.45 21.18
N ASN A 350 -20.03 -18.53 20.64
CA ASN A 350 -21.00 -17.80 21.45
C ASN A 350 -22.18 -18.71 21.78
N LEU A 351 -22.27 -19.11 23.05
CA LEU A 351 -23.29 -20.06 23.52
C LEU A 351 -24.71 -19.52 23.41
N TYR A 352 -24.92 -18.20 23.49
CA TYR A 352 -26.24 -17.60 23.24
C TYR A 352 -26.65 -17.76 21.77
N THR A 353 -25.72 -17.56 20.83
CA THR A 353 -25.96 -17.81 19.40
C THR A 353 -26.26 -19.29 19.14
N ALA A 354 -25.46 -20.21 19.70
CA ALA A 354 -25.68 -21.65 19.52
C ALA A 354 -27.00 -22.12 20.14
N ALA A 355 -27.36 -21.61 21.33
CA ALA A 355 -28.61 -21.94 22.00
C ALA A 355 -29.84 -21.39 21.28
N LEU A 356 -29.74 -20.17 20.71
CA LEU A 356 -30.80 -19.63 19.86
C LEU A 356 -31.07 -20.53 18.66
N ALA A 357 -30.01 -20.92 17.93
CA ALA A 357 -30.14 -21.81 16.78
C ALA A 357 -30.79 -23.15 17.19
N TYR A 358 -30.32 -23.76 18.28
CA TYR A 358 -30.86 -25.01 18.80
C TYR A 358 -32.36 -24.93 19.15
N GLU A 359 -32.77 -23.95 19.96
CA GLU A 359 -34.16 -23.82 20.37
C GLU A 359 -35.07 -23.42 19.19
N LEU A 360 -34.58 -22.58 18.29
CA LEU A 360 -35.32 -22.22 17.06
C LEU A 360 -35.52 -23.44 16.17
N GLY A 361 -34.47 -24.22 15.92
CA GLY A 361 -34.53 -25.45 15.14
C GLY A 361 -35.46 -26.49 15.76
N ARG A 362 -35.46 -26.62 17.09
CA ARG A 362 -36.37 -27.51 17.82
C ARG A 362 -37.83 -27.06 17.71
N ARG A 363 -38.08 -25.76 17.86
CA ARG A 363 -39.43 -25.18 17.76
C ARG A 363 -40.00 -25.32 16.35
N ARG A 364 -39.19 -25.08 15.33
CA ARG A 364 -39.59 -25.20 13.91
C ARG A 364 -39.51 -26.61 13.35
N GLY A 365 -39.09 -27.60 14.14
CA GLY A 365 -38.98 -29.00 13.70
C GLY A 365 -37.84 -29.27 12.70
N VAL A 366 -36.89 -28.33 12.53
CA VAL A 366 -35.81 -28.39 11.54
C VAL A 366 -34.44 -28.61 12.17
N LEU A 367 -34.37 -29.12 13.41
CA LEU A 367 -33.08 -29.37 14.08
C LEU A 367 -32.15 -30.29 13.25
N ALA A 368 -32.70 -31.24 12.49
CA ALA A 368 -31.96 -32.13 11.58
C ALA A 368 -31.26 -31.40 10.41
N MET A 369 -31.63 -30.15 10.13
CA MET A 369 -31.00 -29.29 9.14
C MET A 369 -29.63 -28.77 9.60
N MET A 370 -29.37 -28.77 10.91
CA MET A 370 -28.27 -28.02 11.51
C MET A 370 -27.17 -28.92 12.07
N ASP A 371 -25.91 -28.59 11.82
CA ASP A 371 -24.76 -29.11 12.56
C ASP A 371 -24.16 -28.01 13.42
N SER A 372 -23.65 -28.36 14.60
CA SER A 372 -22.83 -27.43 15.37
C SER A 372 -21.39 -27.45 14.83
N GLU A 373 -20.78 -26.29 14.63
CA GLU A 373 -19.37 -26.20 14.22
C GLU A 373 -18.58 -25.33 15.19
N MET A 374 -17.44 -25.82 15.68
CA MET A 374 -16.60 -25.14 16.66
C MET A 374 -15.12 -25.37 16.35
N LEU A 375 -14.22 -24.51 16.85
CA LEU A 375 -12.77 -24.69 16.73
C LEU A 375 -12.30 -25.82 17.66
N GLN A 376 -11.50 -26.74 17.14
CA GLN A 376 -10.92 -27.79 17.96
C GLN A 376 -10.08 -27.21 19.11
N GLY A 377 -10.23 -27.73 20.32
CA GLY A 377 -9.33 -27.45 21.46
C GLY A 377 -9.55 -26.12 22.20
N MET A 378 -10.45 -25.24 21.73
CA MET A 378 -10.68 -23.93 22.36
C MET A 378 -11.56 -23.99 23.63
N SER A 379 -12.59 -24.84 23.64
CA SER A 379 -13.56 -24.91 24.75
C SER A 379 -14.19 -26.31 24.88
N PRO A 380 -13.41 -27.35 25.25
CA PRO A 380 -13.86 -28.75 25.14
C PRO A 380 -15.11 -29.09 25.95
N ALA A 381 -15.21 -28.56 27.18
CA ALA A 381 -16.38 -28.77 28.03
C ALA A 381 -17.66 -28.19 27.40
N GLN A 382 -17.58 -26.97 26.87
CA GLN A 382 -18.69 -26.33 26.16
C GLN A 382 -19.01 -27.04 24.85
N GLN A 383 -18.01 -27.54 24.13
CA GLN A 383 -18.18 -28.33 22.91
C GLN A 383 -19.01 -29.59 23.17
N ALA A 384 -18.69 -30.34 24.22
CA ALA A 384 -19.43 -31.55 24.58
C ALA A 384 -20.91 -31.26 24.90
N ALA A 385 -21.19 -30.20 25.67
CA ALA A 385 -22.56 -29.80 26.01
C ALA A 385 -23.39 -29.40 24.77
N VAL A 386 -22.78 -28.64 23.85
CA VAL A 386 -23.41 -28.26 22.58
C VAL A 386 -23.60 -29.48 21.67
N SER A 387 -22.59 -30.35 21.56
CA SER A 387 -22.66 -31.58 20.76
C SER A 387 -23.85 -32.45 21.18
N GLN A 388 -24.03 -32.65 22.49
CA GLN A 388 -25.16 -33.40 23.02
C GLN A 388 -26.52 -32.79 22.62
N ALA A 389 -26.66 -31.46 22.66
CA ALA A 389 -27.89 -30.78 22.27
C ALA A 389 -28.20 -30.97 20.77
N PHE A 390 -27.18 -30.99 19.91
CA PHE A 390 -27.34 -31.19 18.46
C PHE A 390 -27.45 -32.68 18.06
N GLY A 391 -27.58 -33.58 19.03
CA GLY A 391 -27.70 -35.02 18.81
C GLY A 391 -26.40 -35.69 18.39
N GLY A 392 -25.25 -35.17 18.84
CA GLY A 392 -23.91 -35.63 18.49
C GLY A 392 -23.37 -35.06 17.18
N ARG A 393 -24.14 -34.26 16.44
CA ARG A 393 -23.72 -33.66 15.16
C ARG A 393 -22.87 -32.42 15.40
N GLN A 394 -21.59 -32.65 15.66
CA GLN A 394 -20.58 -31.61 15.83
C GLN A 394 -19.42 -31.81 14.86
N ILE A 395 -19.02 -30.72 14.22
CA ILE A 395 -17.83 -30.65 13.36
C ILE A 395 -16.81 -29.75 14.03
N LEU A 396 -15.60 -30.28 14.23
CA LEU A 396 -14.49 -29.54 14.83
C LEU A 396 -13.52 -29.09 13.74
N TYR A 397 -13.36 -27.77 13.62
CA TYR A 397 -12.38 -27.18 12.72
C TYR A 397 -10.97 -27.47 13.21
N THR A 398 -10.23 -28.21 12.42
CA THR A 398 -8.93 -28.82 12.77
C THR A 398 -7.88 -28.35 11.76
N PRO A 399 -7.07 -27.34 12.10
CA PRO A 399 -6.01 -26.89 11.22
C PRO A 399 -4.89 -27.94 11.15
N VAL A 400 -4.50 -28.30 9.92
CA VAL A 400 -3.41 -29.22 9.65
C VAL A 400 -2.33 -28.50 8.84
N VAL A 401 -1.07 -28.80 9.10
CA VAL A 401 0.08 -28.23 8.39
C VAL A 401 1.12 -29.31 8.18
N HIS A 402 1.96 -29.22 7.15
CA HIS A 402 3.15 -30.06 7.11
C HIS A 402 4.16 -29.58 8.15
N MET A 403 4.94 -30.50 8.75
CA MET A 403 5.93 -30.12 9.77
C MET A 403 6.94 -29.08 9.31
N GLU A 404 7.25 -29.06 8.02
CA GLU A 404 8.19 -28.11 7.40
C GLU A 404 7.62 -26.68 7.40
N ASP A 405 6.29 -26.53 7.29
CA ASP A 405 5.58 -25.25 7.20
C ASP A 405 4.97 -24.82 8.55
N PHE A 406 5.38 -25.42 9.68
CA PHE A 406 4.76 -25.17 10.99
C PHE A 406 4.88 -23.70 11.43
N ASP A 407 5.98 -23.04 11.07
CA ASP A 407 6.20 -21.61 11.28
C ASP A 407 5.23 -20.73 10.48
N VAL A 408 4.55 -21.27 9.46
CA VAL A 408 3.52 -20.54 8.71
C VAL A 408 2.16 -20.59 9.41
N ALA A 409 1.87 -21.67 10.16
CA ALA A 409 0.65 -21.77 10.99
C ALA A 409 0.56 -20.67 12.06
N VAL A 410 1.68 -20.00 12.34
CA VAL A 410 1.81 -18.78 13.15
C VAL A 410 0.85 -17.67 12.74
N SER A 411 0.75 -17.31 11.45
CA SER A 411 -0.13 -16.21 11.02
C SER A 411 -1.60 -16.53 11.26
N TYR A 412 -1.96 -17.80 11.07
CA TYR A 412 -3.27 -18.33 11.44
C TYR A 412 -3.50 -18.24 12.96
N LEU A 413 -2.54 -18.67 13.77
CA LEU A 413 -2.64 -18.62 15.23
C LEU A 413 -2.76 -17.18 15.76
N VAL A 414 -1.99 -16.23 15.21
CA VAL A 414 -2.07 -14.81 15.58
C VAL A 414 -3.47 -14.25 15.32
N ARG A 415 -4.02 -14.46 14.11
CA ARG A 415 -5.40 -14.04 13.79
C ARG A 415 -6.42 -14.69 14.74
N ARG A 416 -6.27 -15.97 15.05
CA ARG A 416 -7.18 -16.68 15.97
C ARG A 416 -7.09 -16.21 17.40
N LEU A 417 -5.89 -15.88 17.89
CA LEU A 417 -5.72 -15.32 19.23
C LEU A 417 -6.34 -13.92 19.30
N GLU A 418 -6.10 -13.08 18.29
CA GLU A 418 -6.68 -11.74 18.20
C GLU A 418 -8.20 -11.77 18.20
N GLU A 419 -8.80 -12.52 17.25
CA GLU A 419 -10.25 -12.65 17.07
C GLU A 419 -10.94 -12.96 18.41
N ASN A 420 -10.32 -13.82 19.22
CA ASN A 420 -10.86 -14.32 20.47
C ASN A 420 -10.48 -13.52 21.73
N SER A 421 -9.50 -12.62 21.62
CA SER A 421 -9.02 -11.77 22.73
C SER A 421 -9.73 -10.42 22.85
N ALA A 422 -10.42 -9.98 21.80
CA ALA A 422 -11.13 -8.70 21.82
C ALA A 422 -12.18 -8.65 22.96
N PRO A 423 -12.33 -7.55 23.71
CA PRO A 423 -13.24 -7.45 24.87
C PRO A 423 -14.69 -7.82 24.55
N GLN A 424 -15.13 -7.50 23.34
CA GLN A 424 -16.45 -7.78 22.81
C GLN A 424 -16.65 -9.26 22.40
N ASN A 425 -15.59 -10.07 22.32
CA ASN A 425 -15.69 -11.49 22.01
C ASN A 425 -16.25 -12.29 23.21
N PHE A 426 -17.05 -13.32 22.90
CA PHE A 426 -17.65 -14.20 23.89
C PHE A 426 -16.60 -15.03 24.65
N LEU A 427 -15.58 -15.57 23.98
CA LEU A 427 -14.52 -16.35 24.63
C LEU A 427 -13.72 -15.49 25.61
N HIS A 428 -13.38 -14.25 25.25
CA HIS A 428 -12.80 -13.30 26.20
C HIS A 428 -13.71 -13.11 27.42
N SER A 429 -15.00 -12.87 27.22
CA SER A 429 -15.97 -12.67 28.32
C SER A 429 -16.21 -13.92 29.18
N LEU A 430 -16.09 -15.13 28.60
CA LEU A 430 -16.19 -16.40 29.31
C LEU A 430 -15.07 -16.57 30.34
N PHE A 431 -13.88 -16.07 30.01
CA PHE A 431 -12.71 -16.19 30.86
C PHE A 431 -12.45 -14.93 31.71
N ALA A 432 -12.94 -13.77 31.33
CA ALA A 432 -12.69 -12.51 32.05
C ALA A 432 -13.14 -12.58 33.53
N PRO A 433 -12.33 -12.08 34.48
CA PRO A 433 -12.71 -12.05 35.89
C PRO A 433 -13.85 -11.07 36.16
N ASP A 434 -14.72 -11.40 37.12
CA ASP A 434 -15.68 -10.45 37.66
C ASP A 434 -14.93 -9.36 38.44
N VAL A 435 -14.98 -8.12 37.98
CA VAL A 435 -14.34 -6.98 38.66
C VAL A 435 -15.34 -6.40 39.68
N PRO A 436 -15.09 -6.51 41.00
CA PRO A 436 -16.01 -5.97 42.00
C PRO A 436 -15.98 -4.43 41.97
N GLY A 437 -17.11 -3.81 41.61
CA GLY A 437 -17.31 -2.35 41.74
C GLY A 437 -17.18 -1.51 40.46
N SER A 438 -17.03 -2.11 39.28
CA SER A 438 -17.12 -1.42 37.99
C SER A 438 -18.25 -2.01 37.14
N ASP A 439 -19.23 -1.18 36.78
CA ASP A 439 -20.49 -1.48 36.07
C ASP A 439 -21.43 -2.50 36.74
N GLU A 440 -22.74 -2.25 36.68
CA GLU A 440 -23.80 -3.08 37.29
C GLU A 440 -23.90 -4.51 36.71
N HIS A 441 -23.10 -4.88 35.69
CA HIS A 441 -23.19 -6.15 34.96
C HIS A 441 -21.82 -6.84 34.77
N THR A 442 -21.77 -8.15 35.03
CA THR A 442 -20.64 -9.05 34.72
C THR A 442 -20.36 -9.12 33.20
N PRO A 443 -19.16 -9.56 32.76
CA PRO A 443 -18.86 -9.75 31.34
C PRO A 443 -19.87 -10.65 30.59
N LEU A 444 -20.34 -11.73 31.23
CA LEU A 444 -21.36 -12.61 30.64
C LEU A 444 -22.75 -11.97 30.60
N GLU A 445 -23.13 -11.16 31.60
CA GLU A 445 -24.39 -10.40 31.56
C GLU A 445 -24.39 -9.35 30.43
N ARG A 446 -23.24 -8.74 30.13
CA ARG A 446 -23.09 -7.87 28.95
C ARG A 446 -23.29 -8.64 27.64
N GLN A 447 -22.76 -9.86 27.53
CA GLN A 447 -23.01 -10.72 26.37
C GLN A 447 -24.49 -11.10 26.24
N GLU A 448 -25.18 -11.40 27.35
CA GLU A 448 -26.62 -11.66 27.34
C GLU A 448 -27.42 -10.42 26.89
N ALA A 449 -27.07 -9.24 27.40
CA ALA A 449 -27.73 -7.99 27.02
C ALA A 449 -27.52 -7.68 25.54
N ALA A 450 -26.30 -7.82 25.03
CA ALA A 450 -25.97 -7.66 23.61
C ALA A 450 -26.75 -8.67 22.74
N PHE A 451 -26.85 -9.93 23.18
CA PHE A 451 -27.66 -10.95 22.51
C PHE A 451 -29.13 -10.55 22.41
N ARG A 452 -29.76 -10.12 23.52
CA ARG A 452 -31.15 -9.67 23.54
C ARG A 452 -31.39 -8.49 22.61
N ALA A 453 -30.49 -7.50 22.63
CA ALA A 453 -30.56 -6.34 21.77
C ALA A 453 -30.45 -6.71 20.29
N ALA A 454 -29.45 -7.51 19.92
CA ALA A 454 -29.23 -7.96 18.55
C ALA A 454 -30.39 -8.82 18.01
N VAL A 455 -31.02 -9.68 18.83
CA VAL A 455 -32.24 -10.41 18.44
C VAL A 455 -33.38 -9.45 18.11
N ALA A 456 -33.59 -8.41 18.94
CA ALA A 456 -34.68 -7.46 18.76
C ALA A 456 -34.56 -6.65 17.46
N VAL A 457 -33.34 -6.27 17.07
CA VAL A 457 -33.08 -5.40 15.90
C VAL A 457 -32.67 -6.15 14.64
N ARG A 458 -32.75 -7.49 14.61
CA ARG A 458 -32.25 -8.32 13.49
C ARG A 458 -32.83 -7.96 12.12
N TRP A 459 -34.10 -7.56 12.06
CA TRP A 459 -34.78 -7.14 10.83
C TRP A 459 -34.67 -5.62 10.58
N ASP A 460 -34.27 -4.83 11.58
CA ASP A 460 -34.03 -3.39 11.46
C ASP A 460 -32.58 -3.07 11.03
N THR A 461 -31.66 -4.00 11.27
CA THR A 461 -30.24 -3.89 10.91
C THR A 461 -30.09 -3.79 9.39
N PHE A 462 -29.21 -2.92 8.90
CA PHE A 462 -28.98 -2.75 7.46
C PHE A 462 -28.69 -4.08 6.75
N ALA A 463 -29.18 -4.28 5.53
CA ALA A 463 -28.91 -5.44 4.68
C ALA A 463 -28.65 -4.98 3.24
N GLY A 464 -27.61 -5.52 2.62
CA GLY A 464 -27.15 -5.16 1.27
C GLY A 464 -25.69 -4.73 1.23
N ALA A 465 -25.15 -4.52 0.03
CA ALA A 465 -23.75 -4.15 -0.10
C ALA A 465 -23.50 -2.74 0.46
N ARG A 466 -22.49 -2.60 1.33
CA ARG A 466 -22.02 -1.29 1.82
C ARG A 466 -21.17 -0.58 0.77
N ARG A 467 -20.45 -1.35 -0.06
CA ARG A 467 -19.75 -0.82 -1.23
C ARG A 467 -20.74 -0.67 -2.37
N GLN A 468 -20.92 0.57 -2.83
CA GLN A 468 -21.96 0.95 -3.80
C GLN A 468 -21.41 1.72 -5.01
N GLN A 469 -20.09 1.75 -5.16
CA GLN A 469 -19.43 2.41 -6.27
C GLN A 469 -19.96 1.88 -7.61
N ASN A 470 -20.17 2.76 -8.58
CA ASN A 470 -20.72 2.38 -9.87
C ASN A 470 -20.23 3.33 -10.97
N ARG A 471 -19.09 2.98 -11.56
CA ARG A 471 -18.46 3.75 -12.64
C ARG A 471 -19.33 3.91 -13.90
N LEU A 472 -20.42 3.16 -14.05
CA LEU A 472 -21.37 3.31 -15.16
C LEU A 472 -22.40 4.43 -14.95
N ALA A 473 -22.55 4.93 -13.73
CA ALA A 473 -23.60 5.89 -13.37
C ALA A 473 -23.07 7.18 -12.73
N GLU A 474 -21.75 7.29 -12.55
CA GLU A 474 -21.11 8.44 -11.91
C GLU A 474 -21.10 9.68 -12.80
N SER A 475 -21.15 10.85 -12.17
CA SER A 475 -21.24 12.15 -12.83
C SER A 475 -20.10 13.11 -12.46
N GLY A 476 -19.04 12.62 -11.83
CA GLY A 476 -17.92 13.43 -11.33
C GLY A 476 -17.04 12.65 -10.35
N ARG A 477 -16.16 13.36 -9.65
CA ARG A 477 -15.28 12.76 -8.62
C ARG A 477 -16.07 12.25 -7.40
N GLN A 478 -15.51 11.29 -6.68
CA GLN A 478 -16.11 10.73 -5.46
C GLN A 478 -15.58 11.36 -4.18
N ALA A 479 -14.33 11.84 -4.18
CA ALA A 479 -13.75 12.51 -3.03
C ALA A 479 -14.53 13.78 -2.65
N THR A 480 -14.63 14.04 -1.36
CA THR A 480 -15.37 15.19 -0.82
C THR A 480 -14.70 16.51 -1.21
N GLY A 481 -15.45 17.44 -1.81
CA GLY A 481 -14.93 18.77 -2.20
C GLY A 481 -14.81 19.79 -1.07
N TYR A 482 -15.13 19.45 0.18
CA TYR A 482 -15.12 20.38 1.32
C TYR A 482 -14.20 19.89 2.44
N GLY A 483 -13.51 20.81 3.10
CA GLY A 483 -12.64 20.51 4.24
C GLY A 483 -11.20 20.26 3.84
N ARG A 484 -10.54 19.31 4.51
CA ARG A 484 -9.17 18.88 4.17
C ARG A 484 -9.16 18.14 2.84
N PHE A 485 -8.02 18.14 2.15
CA PHE A 485 -7.80 17.28 0.99
C PHE A 485 -8.09 15.81 1.32
N CYS A 486 -8.80 15.14 0.43
CA CYS A 486 -9.10 13.72 0.47
C CYS A 486 -8.75 13.14 -0.91
N ASN A 487 -8.00 12.04 -0.92
CA ASN A 487 -7.67 11.34 -2.18
C ASN A 487 -8.92 10.76 -2.84
N GLU A 488 -8.97 10.78 -4.16
CA GLU A 488 -9.97 10.12 -4.98
C GLU A 488 -9.85 8.59 -4.82
N PRO A 489 -10.94 7.88 -4.46
CA PRO A 489 -10.91 6.43 -4.37
C PRO A 489 -10.80 5.79 -5.75
N ASP A 490 -9.97 4.75 -5.83
CA ASP A 490 -9.84 3.89 -7.01
C ASP A 490 -11.14 3.12 -7.28
N THR A 491 -11.23 2.57 -8.48
CA THR A 491 -12.35 1.71 -8.88
C THR A 491 -12.29 0.37 -8.15
N ASP A 492 -13.33 0.02 -7.39
CA ASP A 492 -13.43 -1.27 -6.68
C ASP A 492 -13.84 -2.40 -7.65
N PRO A 493 -12.93 -3.35 -7.98
CA PRO A 493 -13.24 -4.45 -8.89
C PRO A 493 -14.11 -5.54 -8.25
N ALA A 494 -14.35 -5.52 -6.93
CA ALA A 494 -15.28 -6.44 -6.28
C ALA A 494 -16.73 -6.23 -6.78
N LEU A 495 -17.05 -5.05 -7.33
CA LEU A 495 -18.39 -4.72 -7.79
C LEU A 495 -18.58 -5.03 -9.29
N ALA A 496 -19.60 -5.82 -9.61
CA ALA A 496 -19.89 -6.26 -10.98
C ALA A 496 -20.07 -5.11 -12.00
N ASN A 497 -20.68 -4.00 -11.58
CA ASN A 497 -20.86 -2.84 -12.46
C ASN A 497 -19.52 -2.21 -12.87
N ASN A 498 -18.53 -2.19 -11.97
CA ASN A 498 -17.20 -1.65 -12.23
C ASN A 498 -16.40 -2.56 -13.16
N ARG A 499 -16.49 -3.87 -12.98
CA ARG A 499 -15.89 -4.81 -13.95
C ARG A 499 -16.53 -4.67 -15.33
N ARG A 500 -17.86 -4.58 -15.41
CA ARG A 500 -18.58 -4.33 -16.67
C ARG A 500 -18.11 -3.03 -17.32
N TRP A 501 -17.97 -1.95 -16.56
CA TRP A 501 -17.41 -0.69 -17.06
C TRP A 501 -16.01 -0.87 -17.68
N ALA A 502 -15.11 -1.62 -17.04
CA ALA A 502 -13.80 -1.88 -17.61
C ALA A 502 -13.89 -2.70 -18.91
N TYR A 503 -14.71 -3.76 -18.93
CA TYR A 503 -14.94 -4.56 -20.15
C TYR A 503 -15.48 -3.70 -21.30
N GLU A 504 -16.46 -2.83 -21.04
CA GLU A 504 -17.06 -1.96 -22.06
C GLU A 504 -16.05 -0.95 -22.62
N ASN A 505 -15.19 -0.36 -21.78
CA ASN A 505 -14.19 0.60 -22.23
C ASN A 505 -12.98 -0.04 -22.94
N LEU A 506 -12.67 -1.31 -22.65
CA LEU A 506 -11.55 -2.03 -23.25
C LEU A 506 -11.93 -2.83 -24.51
N ALA A 507 -13.23 -2.95 -24.81
CA ALA A 507 -13.72 -3.81 -25.89
C ALA A 507 -13.27 -3.39 -27.31
N GLU A 508 -13.05 -2.09 -27.55
CA GLU A 508 -12.69 -1.56 -28.87
C GLU A 508 -11.51 -0.58 -28.76
N GLU A 509 -10.61 -0.61 -29.75
CA GLU A 509 -9.53 0.38 -29.87
C GLU A 509 -10.13 1.76 -30.12
N PRO A 510 -9.79 2.78 -29.31
CA PRO A 510 -10.34 4.11 -29.48
C PRO A 510 -9.86 4.76 -30.78
N ALA A 511 -10.74 5.52 -31.43
CA ALA A 511 -10.42 6.21 -32.68
C ALA A 511 -9.26 7.20 -32.47
N ARG A 512 -8.19 7.08 -33.29
CA ARG A 512 -7.01 7.93 -33.15
C ARG A 512 -7.33 9.37 -33.57
N PRO A 513 -6.95 10.38 -32.77
CA PRO A 513 -7.15 11.78 -33.12
C PRO A 513 -6.19 12.17 -34.25
N SER A 514 -6.64 13.08 -35.11
CA SER A 514 -5.80 13.66 -36.17
C SER A 514 -4.98 14.82 -35.61
N ILE A 515 -3.89 14.50 -34.91
CA ILE A 515 -2.95 15.49 -34.39
C ILE A 515 -1.73 15.51 -35.29
N SER A 516 -1.52 16.62 -35.99
CA SER A 516 -0.37 16.79 -36.88
C SER A 516 0.88 17.12 -36.09
N GLU A 517 2.01 16.52 -36.48
CA GLU A 517 3.32 16.90 -35.95
C GLU A 517 3.71 18.30 -36.46
N VAL A 518 4.10 19.17 -35.54
CA VAL A 518 4.55 20.55 -35.81
C VAL A 518 6.06 20.53 -36.04
N SER A 519 6.48 20.93 -37.24
CA SER A 519 7.90 21.02 -37.63
C SER A 519 8.33 22.45 -38.01
N ASP A 520 7.40 23.40 -38.14
CA ASP A 520 7.70 24.80 -38.41
C ASP A 520 7.82 25.60 -37.09
N PRO A 521 9.01 26.16 -36.76
CA PRO A 521 9.18 27.04 -35.60
C PRO A 521 8.25 28.26 -35.58
N ALA A 522 7.71 28.70 -36.72
CA ALA A 522 6.76 29.82 -36.75
C ALA A 522 5.42 29.48 -36.08
N GLU A 523 4.98 28.22 -36.14
CA GLU A 523 3.79 27.74 -35.44
C GLU A 523 4.03 27.71 -33.92
N VAL A 524 5.24 27.32 -33.50
CA VAL A 524 5.67 27.36 -32.10
C VAL A 524 5.66 28.80 -31.56
N ASP A 525 6.19 29.75 -32.32
CA ASP A 525 6.21 31.16 -31.91
C ASP A 525 4.80 31.75 -31.73
N SER A 526 3.88 31.37 -32.63
CA SER A 526 2.47 31.77 -32.57
C SER A 526 1.77 31.22 -31.31
N ALA A 527 2.04 29.96 -30.95
CA ALA A 527 1.49 29.35 -29.73
C ALA A 527 2.04 30.02 -28.45
N LEU A 528 3.33 30.38 -28.45
CA LEU A 528 3.97 31.09 -27.34
C LEU A 528 3.39 32.50 -27.16
N ASP A 529 3.15 33.23 -28.25
CA ASP A 529 2.52 34.55 -28.19
C ASP A 529 1.10 34.46 -27.64
N ARG A 530 0.32 33.45 -28.09
CA ARG A 530 -1.02 33.18 -27.57
C ARG A 530 -1.01 32.85 -26.07
N ALA A 531 -0.07 32.02 -25.62
CA ALA A 531 0.07 31.67 -24.21
C ALA A 531 0.36 32.91 -23.36
N ARG A 532 1.27 33.79 -23.81
CA ARG A 532 1.62 35.02 -23.09
C ARG A 532 0.48 36.01 -23.01
N GLU A 533 -0.34 36.11 -24.05
CA GLU A 533 -1.55 36.94 -24.07
C GLU A 533 -2.56 36.46 -23.01
N LEU A 534 -2.87 35.16 -23.02
CA LEU A 534 -3.85 34.56 -22.10
C LEU A 534 -3.38 34.54 -20.65
N GLN A 535 -2.08 34.43 -20.41
CA GLN A 535 -1.56 34.39 -19.05
C GLN A 535 -1.82 35.69 -18.27
N GLU A 536 -1.86 36.86 -18.93
CA GLU A 536 -2.03 38.14 -18.23
C GLU A 536 -3.34 38.22 -17.46
N SER A 537 -4.44 37.72 -18.04
CA SER A 537 -5.74 37.62 -17.35
C SER A 537 -5.76 36.48 -16.35
N TRP A 538 -5.17 35.33 -16.68
CA TRP A 538 -5.15 34.16 -15.81
C TRP A 538 -4.38 34.38 -14.50
N ALA A 539 -3.25 35.07 -14.55
CA ALA A 539 -2.45 35.39 -13.36
C ALA A 539 -3.22 36.24 -12.34
N GLN A 540 -4.14 37.08 -12.81
CA GLN A 540 -5.00 37.93 -11.99
C GLN A 540 -6.30 37.25 -11.56
N HIS A 541 -6.58 36.05 -12.06
CA HIS A 541 -7.79 35.33 -11.70
C HIS A 541 -7.71 34.87 -10.23
N THR A 542 -8.68 35.32 -9.43
CA THR A 542 -8.71 35.10 -7.98
C THR A 542 -9.15 33.70 -7.55
N ASP A 543 -9.73 32.88 -8.43
CA ASP A 543 -10.31 31.58 -8.07
C ASP A 543 -9.84 30.47 -8.99
N ARG A 544 -8.52 30.43 -9.25
CA ARG A 544 -7.87 29.34 -10.01
C ARG A 544 -8.16 27.96 -9.42
N ALA A 545 -8.37 27.90 -8.11
CA ALA A 545 -8.66 26.67 -7.40
C ALA A 545 -10.00 26.05 -7.81
N ALA A 546 -11.07 26.84 -7.95
CA ALA A 546 -12.37 26.34 -8.41
C ALA A 546 -12.29 25.79 -9.85
N VAL A 547 -11.49 26.44 -10.72
CA VAL A 547 -11.27 25.95 -12.09
C VAL A 547 -10.57 24.58 -12.10
N LEU A 548 -9.52 24.42 -11.28
CA LEU A 548 -8.82 23.13 -11.14
C LEU A 548 -9.72 22.04 -10.56
N GLU A 549 -10.59 22.37 -9.60
CA GLU A 549 -11.60 21.45 -9.08
C GLU A 549 -12.61 21.06 -10.17
N SER A 550 -13.04 21.99 -11.03
CA SER A 550 -13.90 21.66 -12.17
C SER A 550 -13.20 20.76 -13.19
N ILE A 551 -11.90 20.96 -13.42
CA ILE A 551 -11.09 20.08 -14.29
C ILE A 551 -11.01 18.67 -13.69
N ALA A 552 -10.88 18.56 -12.37
CA ALA A 552 -10.87 17.26 -11.68
C ALA A 552 -12.17 16.47 -11.91
N ASP A 553 -13.33 17.15 -11.97
CA ASP A 553 -14.61 16.52 -12.32
C ASP A 553 -14.65 16.04 -13.77
N GLU A 554 -14.11 16.83 -14.72
CA GLU A 554 -14.00 16.43 -16.12
C GLU A 554 -13.06 15.22 -16.33
N LEU A 555 -12.01 15.11 -15.51
CA LEU A 555 -11.13 13.94 -15.50
C LEU A 555 -11.86 12.69 -14.99
N ALA A 556 -12.62 12.81 -13.90
CA ALA A 556 -13.41 11.72 -13.34
C ALA A 556 -14.46 11.21 -14.34
N LEU A 557 -15.15 12.12 -15.04
CA LEU A 557 -16.12 11.79 -16.10
C LEU A 557 -15.48 11.02 -17.28
N ARG A 558 -14.19 11.23 -17.55
CA ARG A 558 -13.44 10.58 -18.64
C ARG A 558 -12.62 9.38 -18.18
N ARG A 559 -12.75 8.93 -16.93
CA ARG A 559 -11.96 7.80 -16.37
C ARG A 559 -11.94 6.57 -17.30
N GLY A 560 -13.08 6.20 -17.88
CA GLY A 560 -13.18 5.06 -18.81
C GLY A 560 -12.42 5.28 -20.11
N GLN A 561 -12.48 6.51 -20.65
CA GLN A 561 -11.74 6.91 -21.84
C GLN A 561 -10.23 6.85 -21.60
N PHE A 562 -9.76 7.29 -20.42
CA PHE A 562 -8.35 7.18 -20.03
C PHE A 562 -7.87 5.73 -19.91
N VAL A 563 -8.67 4.87 -19.26
CA VAL A 563 -8.39 3.42 -19.19
C VAL A 563 -8.27 2.82 -20.59
N SER A 564 -9.20 3.15 -21.48
CA SER A 564 -9.19 2.67 -22.87
C SER A 564 -7.94 3.14 -23.63
N VAL A 565 -7.70 4.45 -23.71
CA VAL A 565 -6.61 5.00 -24.52
C VAL A 565 -5.23 4.54 -24.03
N ALA A 566 -5.00 4.51 -22.71
CA ALA A 566 -3.72 4.06 -22.16
C ALA A 566 -3.50 2.55 -22.36
N ALA A 567 -4.57 1.75 -22.39
CA ALA A 567 -4.45 0.31 -22.62
C ALA A 567 -4.02 -0.04 -24.05
N TYR A 568 -4.48 0.73 -25.04
CA TYR A 568 -4.13 0.52 -26.45
C TYR A 568 -2.85 1.25 -26.87
N GLU A 569 -2.62 2.47 -26.38
CA GLU A 569 -1.50 3.31 -26.81
C GLU A 569 -0.25 3.09 -25.94
N ALA A 570 -0.39 3.12 -24.61
CA ALA A 570 0.72 2.94 -23.66
C ALA A 570 0.87 1.48 -23.17
N ASN A 571 0.00 0.58 -23.62
CA ASN A 571 -0.03 -0.82 -23.22
C ASN A 571 -0.18 -0.99 -21.69
N LYS A 572 -1.00 -0.19 -21.02
CA LYS A 572 -1.24 -0.30 -19.56
C LYS A 572 -2.45 -1.20 -19.25
N THR A 573 -2.38 -2.00 -18.19
CA THR A 573 -3.57 -2.70 -17.69
C THR A 573 -4.51 -1.72 -16.97
N VAL A 574 -5.79 -2.08 -16.83
CA VAL A 574 -6.73 -1.32 -15.98
C VAL A 574 -6.20 -1.14 -14.55
N THR A 575 -5.54 -2.15 -13.99
CA THR A 575 -4.90 -2.09 -12.65
C THR A 575 -3.75 -1.09 -12.56
N GLN A 576 -3.16 -0.66 -13.68
CA GLN A 576 -2.10 0.35 -13.69
C GLN A 576 -2.61 1.73 -14.12
N THR A 577 -3.67 1.81 -14.91
CA THR A 577 -4.24 3.09 -15.38
C THR A 577 -5.29 3.65 -14.42
N ASP A 578 -6.12 2.83 -13.79
CA ASP A 578 -7.18 3.35 -12.92
C ASP A 578 -6.63 4.14 -11.70
N PRO A 579 -5.60 3.68 -10.98
CA PRO A 579 -4.94 4.49 -9.95
C PRO A 579 -4.27 5.75 -10.51
N GLU A 580 -3.80 5.71 -11.75
CA GLU A 580 -3.21 6.87 -12.42
C GLU A 580 -4.27 7.95 -12.69
N VAL A 581 -5.50 7.58 -13.01
CA VAL A 581 -6.59 8.57 -13.15
C VAL A 581 -6.93 9.17 -11.79
N SER A 582 -6.92 8.40 -10.71
CA SER A 582 -7.09 8.93 -9.35
C SER A 582 -5.97 9.90 -8.99
N GLU A 583 -4.71 9.57 -9.31
CA GLU A 583 -3.56 10.46 -9.14
C GLU A 583 -3.71 11.77 -9.92
N ALA A 584 -4.22 11.72 -11.15
CA ALA A 584 -4.51 12.89 -11.98
C ALA A 584 -5.57 13.82 -11.34
N ILE A 585 -6.67 13.26 -10.83
CA ILE A 585 -7.73 13.98 -10.12
C ILE A 585 -7.19 14.60 -8.82
N ASP A 586 -6.37 13.85 -8.11
CA ASP A 586 -5.72 14.27 -6.88
C ASP A 586 -4.76 15.44 -7.11
N PHE A 587 -3.95 15.43 -8.18
CA PHE A 587 -3.09 16.58 -8.50
C PHE A 587 -3.90 17.86 -8.70
N CYS A 588 -5.01 17.81 -9.44
CA CYS A 588 -5.86 18.97 -9.67
C CYS A 588 -6.41 19.53 -8.35
N THR A 589 -6.98 18.67 -7.51
CA THR A 589 -7.61 19.09 -6.24
C THR A 589 -6.59 19.47 -5.16
N TYR A 590 -5.42 18.81 -5.11
CA TYR A 590 -4.34 19.18 -4.21
C TYR A 590 -3.68 20.51 -4.60
N TYR A 591 -3.44 20.73 -5.89
CA TYR A 591 -2.87 21.99 -6.36
C TYR A 591 -3.88 23.14 -6.36
N ALA A 592 -5.20 22.86 -6.41
CA ALA A 592 -6.21 23.85 -6.09
C ALA A 592 -6.04 24.40 -4.66
N GLN A 593 -5.75 23.53 -3.68
CA GLN A 593 -5.43 23.98 -2.32
C GLN A 593 -4.10 24.73 -2.26
N SER A 594 -3.09 24.25 -2.98
CA SER A 594 -1.78 24.91 -3.05
C SER A 594 -1.89 26.32 -3.65
N ALA A 595 -2.74 26.53 -4.66
CA ALA A 595 -3.00 27.85 -5.24
C ALA A 595 -3.57 28.84 -4.21
N ARG A 596 -4.49 28.38 -3.34
CA ARG A 596 -5.04 29.20 -2.24
C ARG A 596 -3.97 29.57 -1.22
N GLN A 597 -3.01 28.69 -0.97
CA GLN A 597 -1.93 28.90 0.00
C GLN A 597 -0.84 29.87 -0.46
N LEU A 598 -0.73 30.19 -1.76
CA LEU A 598 0.30 31.12 -2.27
C LEU A 598 0.22 32.50 -1.62
N ALA A 599 -0.97 32.96 -1.23
CA ALA A 599 -1.18 34.26 -0.59
C ALA A 599 -0.86 34.27 0.92
N GLU A 600 -0.58 33.12 1.54
CA GLU A 600 -0.35 32.99 2.99
C GLU A 600 1.12 33.22 3.39
N TYR A 601 2.03 33.26 2.41
CA TYR A 601 3.46 33.50 2.63
C TYR A 601 3.75 34.95 3.07
N SER A 602 4.89 35.18 3.71
CA SER A 602 5.33 36.52 4.12
C SER A 602 6.08 37.27 3.00
N ALA A 603 6.18 36.65 1.82
CA ALA A 603 6.69 37.19 0.57
C ALA A 603 5.56 37.25 -0.48
N SER A 604 5.68 38.12 -1.48
CA SER A 604 4.75 38.12 -2.62
C SER A 604 5.22 37.18 -3.73
N PHE A 605 4.28 36.45 -4.32
CA PHE A 605 4.52 35.51 -5.40
C PHE A 605 4.18 36.13 -6.76
N GLN A 606 5.09 35.98 -7.72
CA GLN A 606 4.88 36.35 -9.13
C GLN A 606 4.99 35.09 -9.99
N PRO A 607 3.91 34.65 -10.67
CA PRO A 607 3.94 33.43 -11.45
C PRO A 607 4.81 33.56 -12.69
N HIS A 608 5.42 32.45 -13.10
CA HIS A 608 5.97 32.31 -14.46
C HIS A 608 4.86 32.53 -15.50
N ARG A 609 5.18 33.15 -16.65
CA ARG A 609 4.17 33.43 -17.68
C ARG A 609 3.85 32.20 -18.50
N VAL A 610 4.86 31.55 -19.07
CA VAL A 610 4.67 30.33 -19.86
C VAL A 610 5.49 29.21 -19.27
N THR A 611 4.80 28.13 -18.91
CA THR A 611 5.43 26.88 -18.47
C THR A 611 5.19 25.79 -19.52
N VAL A 612 6.27 25.18 -20.02
CA VAL A 612 6.19 24.07 -20.96
C VAL A 612 6.24 22.74 -20.20
N ILE A 613 5.32 21.83 -20.49
CA ILE A 613 5.25 20.49 -19.90
C ILE A 613 5.76 19.47 -20.91
N THR A 614 6.74 18.67 -20.51
CA THR A 614 7.34 17.57 -21.28
C THR A 614 7.18 16.26 -20.50
N PRO A 615 5.99 15.64 -20.53
CA PRO A 615 5.69 14.43 -19.77
C PRO A 615 6.25 13.16 -20.46
N PRO A 616 6.37 12.04 -19.72
CA PRO A 616 6.82 10.77 -20.25
C PRO A 616 5.63 9.96 -20.79
N TRP A 617 5.93 8.79 -21.35
CA TRP A 617 4.91 7.86 -21.86
C TRP A 617 4.38 6.86 -20.85
N ASN A 618 5.09 6.61 -19.74
CA ASN A 618 4.76 5.52 -18.82
C ASN A 618 3.65 5.86 -17.81
N PHE A 619 3.45 7.14 -17.53
CA PHE A 619 2.27 7.69 -16.84
C PHE A 619 1.68 8.80 -17.72
N PRO A 620 0.99 8.43 -18.81
CA PRO A 620 0.57 9.36 -19.85
C PRO A 620 -0.69 10.18 -19.49
N VAL A 621 -1.25 9.98 -18.29
CA VAL A 621 -2.41 10.70 -17.75
C VAL A 621 -2.01 11.51 -16.52
N ALA A 622 -1.44 10.87 -15.47
CA ALA A 622 -1.18 11.54 -14.20
C ALA A 622 -0.07 12.60 -14.30
N ILE A 623 1.09 12.25 -14.84
CA ILE A 623 2.23 13.16 -14.93
C ILE A 623 1.94 14.39 -15.82
N PRO A 624 1.38 14.26 -17.04
CA PRO A 624 0.96 15.44 -17.79
C PRO A 624 -0.06 16.29 -17.02
N THR A 625 -1.04 15.65 -16.38
CA THR A 625 -2.05 16.36 -15.57
C THR A 625 -1.41 17.12 -14.41
N GLY A 626 -0.50 16.49 -13.67
CA GLY A 626 0.21 17.12 -12.55
C GLY A 626 1.04 18.33 -12.97
N GLY A 627 1.76 18.22 -14.08
CA GLY A 627 2.51 19.35 -14.65
C GLY A 627 1.62 20.52 -15.07
N ILE A 628 0.56 20.24 -15.84
CA ILE A 628 -0.40 21.26 -16.30
C ILE A 628 -1.10 21.91 -15.09
N ALA A 629 -1.64 21.10 -14.17
CA ALA A 629 -2.38 21.58 -13.00
C ALA A 629 -1.50 22.44 -12.08
N ALA A 630 -0.24 22.06 -11.84
CA ALA A 630 0.68 22.85 -11.03
C ALA A 630 0.99 24.21 -11.66
N ALA A 631 1.25 24.25 -12.97
CA ALA A 631 1.52 25.49 -13.69
C ALA A 631 0.30 26.42 -13.72
N LEU A 632 -0.90 25.88 -13.94
CA LEU A 632 -2.15 26.64 -13.85
C LEU A 632 -2.39 27.15 -12.43
N ALA A 633 -2.17 26.32 -11.40
CA ALA A 633 -2.32 26.70 -9.99
C ALA A 633 -1.43 27.89 -9.62
N ALA A 634 -0.18 27.88 -10.09
CA ALA A 634 0.76 28.97 -9.92
C ALA A 634 0.28 30.24 -10.64
N GLY A 635 -0.23 30.10 -11.88
CA GLY A 635 -0.73 31.22 -12.68
C GLY A 635 -0.07 31.37 -14.05
N SER A 636 0.56 30.31 -14.57
CA SER A 636 1.11 30.27 -15.93
C SER A 636 0.04 29.90 -16.96
N ALA A 637 0.22 30.34 -18.20
CA ALA A 637 -0.31 29.62 -19.36
C ALA A 637 0.59 28.41 -19.66
N VAL A 638 0.00 27.38 -20.29
CA VAL A 638 0.64 26.08 -20.43
C VAL A 638 0.71 25.64 -21.90
N ILE A 639 1.89 25.16 -22.30
CA ILE A 639 2.08 24.41 -23.53
C ILE A 639 2.56 23.01 -23.15
N ILE A 640 1.88 21.96 -23.61
CA ILE A 640 2.31 20.58 -23.43
C ILE A 640 2.88 20.03 -24.74
N LYS A 641 4.13 19.53 -24.68
CA LYS A 641 4.77 18.72 -25.72
C LYS A 641 4.81 17.27 -25.24
N PRO A 642 3.84 16.42 -25.63
CA PRO A 642 3.75 15.05 -25.14
C PRO A 642 4.86 14.16 -25.72
N ALA A 643 5.12 13.03 -25.05
CA ALA A 643 5.95 11.97 -25.61
C ALA A 643 5.28 11.38 -26.88
N PRO A 644 6.03 11.11 -27.96
CA PRO A 644 5.48 10.68 -29.25
C PRO A 644 4.74 9.34 -29.18
N GLN A 645 5.01 8.53 -28.17
CA GLN A 645 4.34 7.24 -27.96
C GLN A 645 2.90 7.38 -27.47
N VAL A 646 2.52 8.50 -26.85
CA VAL A 646 1.25 8.65 -26.08
C VAL A 646 0.48 9.94 -26.39
N VAL A 647 0.53 10.38 -27.64
CA VAL A 647 -0.08 11.65 -28.06
C VAL A 647 -1.60 11.64 -27.89
N HIS A 648 -2.26 10.48 -28.07
CA HIS A 648 -3.70 10.36 -27.87
C HIS A 648 -4.07 10.47 -26.39
N CYS A 649 -3.33 9.84 -25.47
CA CYS A 649 -3.54 10.04 -24.03
C CYS A 649 -3.45 11.53 -23.66
N ALA A 650 -2.42 12.22 -24.13
CA ALA A 650 -2.21 13.63 -23.86
C ALA A 650 -3.34 14.51 -24.43
N SER A 651 -3.91 14.16 -25.58
CA SER A 651 -5.03 14.91 -26.14
C SER A 651 -6.28 14.77 -25.28
N VAL A 652 -6.58 13.58 -24.76
CA VAL A 652 -7.71 13.37 -23.86
C VAL A 652 -7.52 14.16 -22.54
N VAL A 653 -6.29 14.24 -22.03
CA VAL A 653 -5.96 15.10 -20.88
C VAL A 653 -6.27 16.56 -21.22
N VAL A 654 -5.73 17.08 -22.33
CA VAL A 654 -5.93 18.48 -22.72
C VAL A 654 -7.41 18.80 -22.98
N ASP A 655 -8.17 17.88 -23.55
CA ASP A 655 -9.62 18.04 -23.74
C ASP A 655 -10.37 18.16 -22.41
N ALA A 656 -9.98 17.42 -21.38
CA ALA A 656 -10.55 17.56 -20.03
C ALA A 656 -10.22 18.93 -19.41
N PHE A 657 -8.97 19.40 -19.53
CA PHE A 657 -8.56 20.73 -19.07
C PHE A 657 -9.33 21.84 -19.79
N ARG A 658 -9.43 21.75 -21.13
CA ARG A 658 -10.16 22.70 -21.97
C ARG A 658 -11.64 22.75 -21.63
N SER A 659 -12.26 21.60 -21.37
CA SER A 659 -13.67 21.52 -20.94
C SER A 659 -13.88 22.20 -19.60
N GLY A 660 -13.00 21.95 -18.61
CA GLY A 660 -13.08 22.58 -17.30
C GLY A 660 -12.80 24.09 -17.33
N LEU A 661 -11.89 24.55 -18.20
CA LEU A 661 -11.64 25.98 -18.44
C LEU A 661 -12.86 26.68 -19.04
N ASP A 662 -13.43 26.12 -20.11
CA ASP A 662 -14.61 26.67 -20.78
C ASP A 662 -15.82 26.75 -19.83
N ALA A 663 -16.03 25.71 -19.02
CA ALA A 663 -17.09 25.68 -18.01
C ALA A 663 -16.97 26.81 -16.97
N ASN A 664 -15.77 27.36 -16.77
CA ASN A 664 -15.48 28.48 -15.88
C ASN A 664 -15.24 29.81 -16.63
N GLY A 665 -15.61 29.88 -17.91
CA GLY A 665 -15.50 31.07 -18.75
C GLY A 665 -14.05 31.48 -19.07
N GLN A 666 -13.11 30.55 -18.92
CA GLN A 666 -11.71 30.75 -19.31
C GLN A 666 -11.48 30.26 -20.74
N ASP A 667 -10.50 30.85 -21.40
CA ASP A 667 -10.16 30.47 -22.78
C ASP A 667 -9.50 29.08 -22.80
N PRO A 668 -10.02 28.11 -23.59
CA PRO A 668 -9.43 26.77 -23.69
C PRO A 668 -7.96 26.77 -24.15
N ASP A 669 -7.51 27.79 -24.89
CA ASP A 669 -6.11 27.89 -25.33
C ASP A 669 -5.14 28.33 -24.22
N LEU A 670 -5.63 28.49 -22.98
CA LEU A 670 -4.74 28.60 -21.81
C LEU A 670 -3.89 27.32 -21.63
N VAL A 671 -4.38 26.18 -22.14
CA VAL A 671 -3.64 24.93 -22.27
C VAL A 671 -3.61 24.53 -23.75
N GLN A 672 -2.42 24.54 -24.34
CA GLN A 672 -2.21 24.19 -25.75
C GLN A 672 -1.43 22.89 -25.89
N LEU A 673 -1.91 21.97 -26.73
CA LEU A 673 -1.19 20.76 -27.12
C LEU A 673 -0.36 21.05 -28.37
N LEU A 674 0.97 20.97 -28.26
CA LEU A 674 1.90 21.11 -29.38
C LEU A 674 2.71 19.82 -29.51
N PHE A 675 2.27 18.92 -30.40
CA PHE A 675 3.05 17.74 -30.77
C PHE A 675 4.15 18.16 -31.74
N THR A 676 5.26 18.69 -31.23
CA THR A 676 6.39 19.09 -32.07
C THR A 676 7.26 17.89 -32.43
N ASP A 677 7.98 18.00 -33.54
CA ASP A 677 9.14 17.16 -33.81
C ASP A 677 10.17 17.25 -32.67
N GLU A 678 11.13 16.34 -32.68
CA GLU A 678 12.32 16.38 -31.82
C GLU A 678 13.50 17.11 -32.51
N GLY A 679 13.19 17.89 -33.56
CA GLY A 679 14.14 18.63 -34.38
C GLY A 679 14.08 20.13 -34.10
N GLU A 680 13.91 20.93 -35.16
CA GLU A 680 14.00 22.38 -35.08
C GLU A 680 12.81 22.99 -34.31
N ALA A 681 11.59 22.51 -34.49
CA ALA A 681 10.42 23.04 -33.78
C ALA A 681 10.44 22.68 -32.29
N GLY A 682 10.79 21.43 -31.97
CA GLY A 682 10.96 21.01 -30.56
C GLY A 682 12.04 21.80 -29.85
N LYS A 683 13.20 22.00 -30.49
CA LYS A 683 14.26 22.84 -29.94
C LYS A 683 13.80 24.29 -29.78
N ALA A 684 13.14 24.86 -30.79
CA ALA A 684 12.63 26.23 -30.74
C ALA A 684 11.66 26.46 -29.58
N LEU A 685 10.78 25.49 -29.29
CA LEU A 685 9.86 25.56 -28.15
C LEU A 685 10.62 25.58 -26.82
N ILE A 686 11.53 24.62 -26.61
CA ILE A 686 12.21 24.43 -25.33
C ILE A 686 13.23 25.54 -25.03
N SER A 687 13.96 26.03 -26.04
CA SER A 687 15.00 27.04 -25.86
C SER A 687 14.52 28.49 -26.03
N SER A 688 13.22 28.71 -26.23
CA SER A 688 12.67 30.06 -26.41
C SER A 688 12.88 30.95 -25.17
N ASP A 689 13.12 32.24 -25.40
CA ASP A 689 13.15 33.27 -24.35
C ASP A 689 11.74 33.63 -23.83
N LYS A 690 10.69 33.21 -24.56
CA LYS A 690 9.29 33.35 -24.16
C LYS A 690 8.83 32.26 -23.18
N VAL A 691 9.65 31.23 -22.93
CA VAL A 691 9.39 30.18 -21.96
C VAL A 691 10.15 30.50 -20.66
N ASP A 692 9.41 30.63 -19.57
CA ASP A 692 9.97 30.91 -18.25
C ASP A 692 10.47 29.64 -17.55
N ALA A 693 9.73 28.53 -17.73
CA ALA A 693 10.02 27.26 -17.09
C ALA A 693 9.66 26.04 -17.95
N VAL A 694 10.41 24.96 -17.75
CA VAL A 694 10.12 23.65 -18.33
C VAL A 694 9.96 22.64 -17.20
N ILE A 695 8.83 21.94 -17.17
CA ILE A 695 8.64 20.76 -16.32
C ILE A 695 8.90 19.53 -17.20
N LEU A 696 9.92 18.76 -16.84
CA LEU A 696 10.30 17.53 -17.53
C LEU A 696 10.05 16.35 -16.62
N THR A 697 9.54 15.26 -17.19
CA THR A 697 9.72 13.96 -16.56
C THR A 697 10.19 12.96 -17.59
N GLY A 698 11.36 12.36 -17.35
CA GLY A 698 12.00 11.50 -18.33
C GLY A 698 13.45 11.18 -18.01
N ALA A 699 14.26 10.95 -19.04
CA ALA A 699 15.66 10.63 -18.90
C ALA A 699 16.50 11.85 -18.48
N SER A 700 17.52 11.63 -17.63
CA SER A 700 18.50 12.66 -17.26
C SER A 700 19.21 13.27 -18.47
N GLU A 701 19.42 12.46 -19.51
CA GLU A 701 20.05 12.82 -20.77
C GLU A 701 19.20 13.84 -21.56
N THR A 702 17.87 13.74 -21.49
CA THR A 702 16.95 14.72 -22.09
C THR A 702 17.03 16.05 -21.36
N GLY A 703 17.12 16.03 -20.02
CA GLY A 703 17.29 17.25 -19.23
C GLY A 703 18.63 17.95 -19.52
N ALA A 704 19.71 17.18 -19.64
CA ALA A 704 21.01 17.70 -20.06
C ALA A 704 20.98 18.28 -21.48
N LEU A 705 20.28 17.63 -22.42
CA LEU A 705 20.08 18.12 -23.78
C LEU A 705 19.34 19.47 -23.78
N PHE A 706 18.24 19.61 -23.05
CA PHE A 706 17.50 20.86 -22.96
C PHE A 706 18.38 21.98 -22.43
N ARG A 707 19.09 21.74 -21.32
CA ARG A 707 20.02 22.71 -20.74
C ARG A 707 21.21 23.03 -21.66
N SER A 708 21.62 22.11 -22.54
CA SER A 708 22.66 22.41 -23.55
C SER A 708 22.22 23.47 -24.57
N TRP A 709 20.91 23.64 -24.80
CA TRP A 709 20.39 24.66 -25.70
C TRP A 709 20.25 26.02 -25.01
N ARG A 710 19.90 26.02 -23.72
CA ARG A 710 19.82 27.23 -22.88
C ARG A 710 20.22 26.90 -21.43
N PRO A 711 21.51 27.05 -21.05
CA PRO A 711 22.02 26.61 -19.75
C PRO A 711 21.34 27.24 -18.52
N GLU A 712 20.85 28.46 -18.67
CA GLU A 712 20.18 29.27 -17.64
C GLU A 712 18.69 28.93 -17.43
N MET A 713 18.12 28.01 -18.22
CA MET A 713 16.68 27.70 -18.16
C MET A 713 16.24 27.21 -16.77
N LYS A 714 15.02 27.54 -16.37
CA LYS A 714 14.38 26.95 -15.19
C LYS A 714 13.80 25.59 -15.56
N LEU A 715 14.62 24.55 -15.41
CA LEU A 715 14.22 23.16 -15.61
C LEU A 715 13.88 22.51 -14.27
N PHE A 716 12.64 22.03 -14.16
CA PHE A 716 12.17 21.19 -13.07
C PHE A 716 12.00 19.78 -13.63
N ALA A 717 13.04 18.95 -13.50
CA ALA A 717 13.02 17.60 -14.05
C ALA A 717 12.97 16.55 -12.94
N GLU A 718 11.91 15.75 -12.95
CA GLU A 718 11.91 14.45 -12.29
C GLU A 718 12.52 13.44 -13.26
N THR A 719 13.58 12.77 -12.83
CA THR A 719 14.29 11.82 -13.68
C THR A 719 14.31 10.46 -13.02
N SER A 720 14.71 9.45 -13.79
CA SER A 720 14.50 8.05 -13.45
C SER A 720 15.29 7.60 -12.20
N GLY A 721 15.07 6.37 -11.72
CA GLY A 721 15.64 5.86 -10.48
C GLY A 721 16.16 4.43 -10.59
N LYS A 722 17.32 4.16 -9.97
CA LYS A 722 17.84 2.80 -9.81
C LYS A 722 17.50 2.26 -8.42
N ASN A 723 16.23 1.92 -8.23
CA ASN A 723 15.66 1.67 -6.92
C ASN A 723 15.92 0.25 -6.42
N ALA A 724 16.05 0.11 -5.09
CA ALA A 724 16.28 -1.16 -4.43
C ALA A 724 15.31 -1.40 -3.27
N LEU A 725 14.90 -2.66 -3.10
CA LEU A 725 14.22 -3.16 -1.90
C LEU A 725 15.20 -4.01 -1.09
N VAL A 726 15.49 -3.62 0.16
CA VAL A 726 16.35 -4.38 1.08
C VAL A 726 15.49 -5.39 1.83
N ILE A 727 15.87 -6.66 1.84
CA ILE A 727 15.18 -7.71 2.61
C ILE A 727 16.16 -8.32 3.60
N THR A 728 15.84 -8.17 4.89
CA THR A 728 16.63 -8.71 6.00
C THR A 728 16.12 -10.09 6.43
N PRO A 729 16.88 -10.89 7.19
CA PRO A 729 16.35 -12.15 7.71
C PRO A 729 15.29 -11.97 8.82
N ALA A 730 15.02 -10.74 9.25
CA ALA A 730 13.94 -10.40 10.16
C ALA A 730 12.62 -10.05 9.44
N ALA A 731 12.60 -10.08 8.09
CA ALA A 731 11.40 -9.80 7.30
C ALA A 731 10.33 -10.90 7.41
N ASP A 732 9.09 -10.54 7.11
CA ASP A 732 8.09 -11.51 6.67
C ASP A 732 8.39 -11.91 5.22
N PRO A 733 8.79 -13.17 4.93
CA PRO A 733 9.18 -13.55 3.59
C PRO A 733 8.03 -13.45 2.57
N ASP A 734 6.82 -13.82 2.98
CA ASP A 734 5.68 -13.88 2.07
C ASP A 734 5.27 -12.47 1.62
N LEU A 735 5.19 -11.53 2.58
CA LEU A 735 4.90 -10.12 2.29
C LEU A 735 6.03 -9.47 1.50
N ALA A 736 7.29 -9.72 1.87
CA ALA A 736 8.43 -9.14 1.17
C ALA A 736 8.52 -9.58 -0.30
N ILE A 737 8.20 -10.84 -0.60
CA ILE A 737 8.14 -11.31 -2.00
C ILE A 737 6.95 -10.71 -2.74
N ALA A 738 5.77 -10.63 -2.11
CA ALA A 738 4.59 -10.01 -2.71
C ALA A 738 4.85 -8.56 -3.12
N ASP A 739 5.43 -7.76 -2.22
CA ASP A 739 5.78 -6.37 -2.47
C ASP A 739 6.92 -6.23 -3.50
N LEU A 740 7.90 -7.14 -3.47
CA LEU A 740 9.03 -7.14 -4.40
C LEU A 740 8.57 -7.37 -5.84
N TYR A 741 7.82 -8.44 -6.12
CA TYR A 741 7.45 -8.75 -7.50
C TYR A 741 6.46 -7.72 -8.06
N ASN A 742 5.54 -7.20 -7.24
CA ASN A 742 4.63 -6.13 -7.64
C ASN A 742 5.41 -4.83 -7.96
N SER A 743 6.42 -4.50 -7.15
CA SER A 743 7.27 -3.32 -7.38
C SER A 743 8.20 -3.47 -8.58
N ALA A 744 8.67 -4.68 -8.87
CA ALA A 744 9.60 -4.94 -9.97
C ALA A 744 8.90 -5.06 -11.34
N PHE A 745 7.72 -5.69 -11.39
CA PHE A 745 7.07 -6.08 -12.64
C PHE A 745 5.73 -5.37 -12.91
N GLY A 746 5.21 -4.60 -11.95
CA GLY A 746 4.07 -3.71 -12.20
C GLY A 746 4.36 -2.77 -13.37
N HIS A 747 3.43 -2.67 -14.32
CA HIS A 747 3.64 -1.96 -15.59
C HIS A 747 4.87 -2.44 -16.40
N SER A 748 5.20 -3.73 -16.33
CA SER A 748 6.40 -4.30 -16.96
C SER A 748 7.72 -3.66 -16.48
N GLY A 749 7.76 -3.16 -15.25
CA GLY A 749 8.93 -2.47 -14.71
C GLY A 749 9.21 -1.10 -15.36
N GLN A 750 8.28 -0.57 -16.16
CA GLN A 750 8.39 0.75 -16.81
C GLN A 750 7.94 1.87 -15.85
N LYS A 751 8.44 1.85 -14.61
CA LYS A 751 8.19 2.91 -13.63
C LYS A 751 9.54 3.46 -13.19
N CYS A 752 9.65 4.78 -13.06
CA CYS A 752 10.82 5.40 -12.44
C CYS A 752 11.03 4.89 -11.00
N SER A 753 9.96 4.48 -10.32
CA SER A 753 9.96 3.88 -8.98
C SER A 753 10.13 2.35 -8.93
N ALA A 754 10.23 1.66 -10.07
CA ALA A 754 10.27 0.20 -10.10
C ALA A 754 11.46 -0.36 -9.31
N ALA A 755 11.23 -1.46 -8.59
CA ALA A 755 12.29 -2.19 -7.89
C ALA A 755 13.18 -2.93 -8.91
N SER A 756 14.24 -2.27 -9.36
CA SER A 756 15.25 -2.87 -10.25
C SER A 756 16.18 -3.82 -9.51
N LEU A 757 16.34 -3.61 -8.20
CA LEU A 757 17.25 -4.37 -7.35
C LEU A 757 16.52 -4.89 -6.11
N VAL A 758 16.88 -6.09 -5.69
CA VAL A 758 16.65 -6.57 -4.32
C VAL A 758 18.00 -6.85 -3.68
N ILE A 759 18.20 -6.35 -2.46
CA ILE A 759 19.42 -6.59 -1.70
C ILE A 759 19.07 -7.49 -0.52
N LEU A 760 19.46 -8.75 -0.59
CA LEU A 760 19.22 -9.74 0.46
C LEU A 760 20.36 -9.70 1.47
N VAL A 761 20.03 -9.50 2.75
CA VAL A 761 21.02 -9.35 3.83
C VAL A 761 21.26 -10.68 4.55
N GLY A 762 22.52 -11.08 4.66
CA GLY A 762 22.98 -12.21 5.47
C GLY A 762 22.23 -13.51 5.18
N ALA A 763 21.51 -14.03 6.17
CA ALA A 763 20.76 -15.28 6.03
C ALA A 763 19.60 -15.21 5.02
N ALA A 764 19.01 -14.03 4.76
CA ALA A 764 17.99 -13.87 3.73
C ALA A 764 18.53 -14.24 2.34
N GLY A 765 19.80 -13.94 2.07
CA GLY A 765 20.48 -14.30 0.83
C GLY A 765 20.69 -15.81 0.62
N ARG A 766 20.50 -16.62 1.66
CA ARG A 766 20.64 -18.08 1.63
C ARG A 766 19.31 -18.81 1.80
N SER A 767 18.20 -18.08 1.94
CA SER A 767 16.87 -18.66 2.14
C SER A 767 16.35 -19.26 0.84
N GLU A 768 16.14 -20.58 0.84
CA GLU A 768 15.52 -21.27 -0.30
C GLU A 768 14.05 -20.88 -0.48
N ARG A 769 13.36 -20.55 0.62
CA ARG A 769 11.97 -20.10 0.62
C ARG A 769 11.80 -18.79 -0.14
N LEU A 770 12.56 -17.75 0.25
CA LEU A 770 12.53 -16.44 -0.46
C LEU A 770 12.81 -16.61 -1.96
N ARG A 771 13.83 -17.40 -2.29
CA ARG A 771 14.22 -17.64 -3.68
C ARG A 771 13.14 -18.37 -4.47
N THR A 772 12.57 -19.44 -3.91
CA THR A 772 11.58 -20.28 -4.59
C THR A 772 10.27 -19.54 -4.78
N GLN A 773 9.77 -18.88 -3.74
CA GLN A 773 8.56 -18.06 -3.82
C GLN A 773 8.70 -16.92 -4.83
N LEU A 774 9.84 -16.22 -4.87
CA LEU A 774 10.08 -15.18 -5.86
C LEU A 774 10.02 -15.73 -7.29
N ILE A 775 10.68 -16.85 -7.56
CA ILE A 775 10.69 -17.45 -8.90
C ILE A 775 9.29 -17.92 -9.29
N ASP A 776 8.55 -18.55 -8.39
CA ASP A 776 7.19 -19.04 -8.64
C ASP A 776 6.21 -17.89 -8.89
N ALA A 777 6.20 -16.87 -8.03
CA ALA A 777 5.35 -15.69 -8.17
C ALA A 777 5.60 -14.96 -9.51
N VAL A 778 6.87 -14.78 -9.89
CA VAL A 778 7.24 -14.08 -11.12
C VAL A 778 6.93 -14.92 -12.37
N ARG A 779 7.09 -16.24 -12.31
CA ARG A 779 6.73 -17.13 -13.43
C ARG A 779 5.21 -17.19 -13.66
N THR A 780 4.44 -16.95 -12.61
CA THR A 780 2.96 -16.98 -12.62
C THR A 780 2.34 -15.78 -13.33
N LEU A 781 3.08 -14.67 -13.47
CA LEU A 781 2.59 -13.47 -14.16
C LEU A 781 2.12 -13.79 -15.59
N LYS A 782 0.89 -13.38 -15.91
CA LYS A 782 0.32 -13.52 -17.24
C LYS A 782 0.68 -12.29 -18.08
N VAL A 783 1.62 -12.51 -18.99
CA VAL A 783 2.08 -11.47 -19.93
C VAL A 783 1.13 -11.34 -21.10
N GLY A 784 0.69 -10.13 -21.38
CA GLY A 784 -0.27 -9.85 -22.46
C GLY A 784 -0.38 -8.36 -22.77
N PRO A 785 -1.26 -7.99 -23.72
CA PRO A 785 -1.55 -6.59 -24.00
C PRO A 785 -2.37 -5.97 -22.86
N GLY A 786 -2.26 -4.64 -22.70
CA GLY A 786 -2.93 -3.87 -21.64
C GLY A 786 -4.46 -3.89 -21.72
N TYR A 787 -5.02 -4.01 -22.93
CA TYR A 787 -6.49 -4.08 -23.13
C TYR A 787 -7.10 -5.45 -22.80
N ASP A 788 -6.29 -6.50 -22.66
CA ASP A 788 -6.77 -7.80 -22.23
C ASP A 788 -6.83 -7.79 -20.69
N VAL A 789 -8.06 -7.80 -20.15
CA VAL A 789 -8.28 -7.77 -18.69
C VAL A 789 -7.64 -8.94 -17.95
N THR A 790 -7.32 -10.04 -18.64
CA THR A 790 -6.70 -11.20 -18.03
C THR A 790 -5.21 -11.00 -17.76
N THR A 791 -4.58 -10.02 -18.41
CA THR A 791 -3.17 -9.67 -18.27
C THR A 791 -2.85 -9.17 -16.86
N THR A 792 -1.82 -9.73 -16.22
CA THR A 792 -1.29 -9.24 -14.93
C THR A 792 0.07 -8.56 -15.05
N MET A 793 0.75 -8.72 -16.19
CA MET A 793 1.94 -7.94 -16.56
C MET A 793 1.81 -7.51 -18.02
N ASN A 794 1.55 -6.23 -18.27
CA ASN A 794 1.39 -5.73 -19.64
C ASN A 794 2.69 -5.74 -20.46
N GLY A 795 2.59 -5.48 -21.76
CA GLY A 795 3.76 -5.29 -22.61
C GLY A 795 4.48 -3.96 -22.41
N LEU A 796 5.62 -3.83 -23.07
CA LEU A 796 6.36 -2.58 -23.23
C LEU A 796 5.56 -1.61 -24.10
N CYS A 797 5.76 -0.31 -23.87
CA CYS A 797 5.18 0.75 -24.70
C CYS A 797 5.79 0.73 -26.12
N GLU A 798 7.09 0.47 -26.21
CA GLU A 798 7.83 0.34 -27.48
C GLU A 798 8.86 -0.82 -27.41
N PRO A 799 9.39 -1.29 -28.55
CA PRO A 799 10.44 -2.31 -28.54
C PRO A 799 11.67 -1.86 -27.72
N PRO A 800 12.39 -2.78 -27.06
CA PRO A 800 13.52 -2.45 -26.19
C PRO A 800 14.56 -1.56 -26.86
N SER A 801 14.90 -0.45 -26.20
CA SER A 801 16.10 0.33 -26.49
C SER A 801 17.36 -0.51 -26.27
N GLU A 802 18.52 -0.03 -26.72
CA GLU A 802 19.81 -0.73 -26.54
C GLU A 802 20.06 -1.09 -25.06
N LYS A 803 19.80 -0.13 -24.15
CA LYS A 803 19.96 -0.31 -22.70
C LYS A 803 19.04 -1.41 -22.16
N LEU A 804 17.76 -1.39 -22.52
CA LEU A 804 16.82 -2.42 -22.07
C LEU A 804 17.12 -3.78 -22.72
N LEU A 805 17.47 -3.82 -24.00
CA LEU A 805 17.78 -5.05 -24.71
C LEU A 805 19.00 -5.75 -24.09
N ARG A 806 20.06 -5.01 -23.75
CA ARG A 806 21.19 -5.52 -22.96
C ARG A 806 20.71 -6.06 -21.61
N GLY A 807 19.87 -5.29 -20.92
CA GLY A 807 19.20 -5.68 -19.67
C GLY A 807 18.39 -6.97 -19.77
N LEU A 808 17.82 -7.29 -20.93
CA LEU A 808 16.99 -8.49 -21.14
C LEU A 808 17.79 -9.71 -21.61
N THR A 809 18.98 -9.52 -22.19
CA THR A 809 19.64 -10.57 -22.97
C THR A 809 21.07 -10.91 -22.54
N GLU A 810 21.78 -9.99 -21.91
CA GLU A 810 23.21 -10.12 -21.59
C GLU A 810 23.44 -10.13 -20.08
N LEU A 811 24.36 -10.96 -19.59
CA LEU A 811 24.74 -11.05 -18.17
C LEU A 811 26.18 -10.55 -17.99
N GLU A 812 26.45 -9.92 -16.83
CA GLU A 812 27.81 -9.57 -16.45
C GLU A 812 28.57 -10.78 -15.87
N ALA A 813 29.89 -10.67 -15.72
CA ALA A 813 30.69 -11.75 -15.15
C ALA A 813 30.26 -12.09 -13.71
N GLY A 814 29.96 -13.37 -13.46
CA GLY A 814 29.48 -13.86 -12.16
C GLY A 814 27.96 -13.87 -12.01
N GLU A 815 27.22 -13.18 -12.90
CA GLU A 815 25.76 -13.21 -12.90
C GLU A 815 25.22 -14.50 -13.56
N SER A 816 23.99 -14.88 -13.17
CA SER A 816 23.24 -15.94 -13.84
C SER A 816 21.75 -15.61 -13.93
N TRP A 817 21.01 -16.21 -14.85
CA TRP A 817 19.55 -16.05 -14.90
C TRP A 817 18.89 -17.06 -13.96
N LEU A 818 18.21 -16.58 -12.90
CA LEU A 818 17.22 -17.40 -12.17
C LEU A 818 15.96 -17.59 -13.02
N LEU A 819 15.58 -16.54 -13.74
CA LEU A 819 14.54 -16.57 -14.76
C LEU A 819 15.02 -15.73 -15.94
N LYS A 820 15.15 -16.35 -17.12
CA LYS A 820 15.62 -15.66 -18.32
C LYS A 820 14.42 -15.04 -19.07
N PRO A 821 14.45 -13.73 -19.39
CA PRO A 821 13.46 -13.10 -20.26
C PRO A 821 13.33 -13.78 -21.61
N LYS A 822 12.10 -13.82 -22.14
CA LYS A 822 11.79 -14.32 -23.47
C LYS A 822 10.95 -13.30 -24.21
N LYS A 823 11.33 -12.99 -25.45
CA LYS A 823 10.50 -12.24 -26.40
C LYS A 823 9.29 -13.10 -26.80
N LEU A 824 8.07 -12.57 -26.65
CA LEU A 824 6.82 -13.32 -26.80
C LEU A 824 6.03 -12.96 -28.07
N ASN A 825 6.32 -11.83 -28.72
CA ASN A 825 5.71 -11.44 -30.00
C ASN A 825 6.77 -10.99 -31.03
N ALA A 826 6.39 -10.85 -32.30
CA ALA A 826 7.30 -10.49 -33.38
C ALA A 826 7.82 -9.05 -33.25
N GLU A 827 6.93 -8.15 -32.82
CA GLU A 827 7.17 -6.71 -32.66
C GLU A 827 8.19 -6.43 -31.55
N GLY A 828 8.32 -7.34 -30.59
CA GLY A 828 9.27 -7.21 -29.48
C GLY A 828 8.78 -6.35 -28.33
N THR A 829 7.47 -6.05 -28.27
CA THR A 829 6.84 -5.32 -27.17
C THR A 829 6.36 -6.25 -26.05
N LEU A 830 6.21 -7.55 -26.27
CA LEU A 830 5.88 -8.51 -25.21
C LEU A 830 7.13 -9.30 -24.79
N TRP A 831 7.49 -9.20 -23.52
CA TRP A 831 8.60 -9.93 -22.91
C TRP A 831 8.17 -10.59 -21.61
N SER A 832 8.60 -11.83 -21.37
CA SER A 832 8.49 -12.44 -20.04
C SER A 832 9.43 -11.74 -19.05
N PRO A 833 9.11 -11.73 -17.74
CA PRO A 833 9.99 -11.14 -16.74
C PRO A 833 11.31 -11.90 -16.62
N GLY A 834 12.34 -11.20 -16.13
CA GLY A 834 13.67 -11.76 -15.85
C GLY A 834 14.16 -11.48 -14.44
N ILE A 835 14.95 -12.42 -13.92
CA ILE A 835 15.61 -12.32 -12.62
C ILE A 835 17.08 -12.68 -12.77
N ARG A 836 17.96 -11.69 -12.56
CA ARG A 836 19.42 -11.86 -12.49
C ARG A 836 19.83 -12.22 -11.07
N ASP A 837 20.73 -13.18 -10.96
CA ASP A 837 21.39 -13.56 -9.71
C ASP A 837 22.80 -12.98 -9.63
N ASN A 838 23.29 -12.72 -8.42
CA ASN A 838 24.66 -12.28 -8.12
C ASN A 838 25.07 -10.97 -8.83
N VAL A 839 24.17 -9.99 -8.90
CA VAL A 839 24.51 -8.64 -9.35
C VAL A 839 25.53 -8.04 -8.37
N ALA A 840 26.72 -7.70 -8.88
CA ALA A 840 27.78 -7.15 -8.04
C ALA A 840 27.65 -5.63 -7.84
N PRO A 841 28.04 -5.09 -6.68
CA PRO A 841 28.11 -3.65 -6.48
C PRO A 841 29.08 -3.03 -7.49
N GLY A 842 28.64 -1.94 -8.12
CA GLY A 842 29.38 -1.26 -9.19
C GLY A 842 29.34 -1.96 -10.56
N SER A 843 28.63 -3.10 -10.71
CA SER A 843 28.41 -3.70 -12.03
C SER A 843 27.58 -2.80 -12.93
N TRP A 844 27.57 -3.10 -14.23
CA TRP A 844 26.74 -2.35 -15.17
C TRP A 844 25.26 -2.36 -14.77
N TYR A 845 24.70 -3.53 -14.44
CA TYR A 845 23.29 -3.62 -14.06
C TYR A 845 23.00 -2.93 -12.72
N HIS A 846 23.96 -2.87 -11.77
CA HIS A 846 23.79 -2.11 -10.53
C HIS A 846 23.68 -0.60 -10.77
N LEU A 847 24.40 -0.05 -11.74
CA LEU A 847 24.50 1.40 -11.98
C LEU A 847 23.59 1.92 -13.10
N ASN A 848 22.96 1.04 -13.90
CA ASN A 848 22.18 1.42 -15.06
C ASN A 848 20.72 0.96 -14.94
N GLU A 849 19.79 1.91 -15.02
CA GLU A 849 18.37 1.61 -15.06
C GLU A 849 17.93 1.18 -16.45
N CYS A 850 17.34 -0.02 -16.54
CA CYS A 850 16.91 -0.61 -17.81
C CYS A 850 15.48 -0.25 -18.21
N PHE A 851 14.63 0.18 -17.27
CA PHE A 851 13.24 0.58 -17.52
C PHE A 851 12.39 -0.50 -18.20
N GLY A 852 12.42 -1.72 -17.66
CA GLY A 852 11.67 -2.86 -18.17
C GLY A 852 11.70 -4.05 -17.20
N PRO A 853 11.16 -5.23 -17.58
CA PRO A 853 10.77 -6.27 -16.64
C PRO A 853 11.96 -7.17 -16.25
N VAL A 854 12.96 -6.57 -15.61
CA VAL A 854 14.17 -7.26 -15.14
C VAL A 854 14.44 -6.84 -13.70
N LEU A 855 14.61 -7.82 -12.81
CA LEU A 855 15.04 -7.65 -11.42
C LEU A 855 16.46 -8.21 -11.25
N GLY A 856 17.31 -7.53 -10.47
CA GLY A 856 18.61 -8.03 -10.06
C GLY A 856 18.71 -8.32 -8.57
N ILE A 857 19.25 -9.49 -8.21
CA ILE A 857 19.50 -9.87 -6.81
C ILE A 857 20.96 -9.57 -6.44
N MET A 858 21.14 -8.84 -5.35
CA MET A 858 22.41 -8.60 -4.69
C MET A 858 22.43 -9.26 -3.31
N TYR A 859 23.60 -9.70 -2.85
CA TYR A 859 23.77 -10.38 -1.56
C TYR A 859 24.73 -9.61 -0.67
N ALA A 860 24.21 -8.92 0.35
CA ALA A 860 25.01 -8.16 1.30
C ALA A 860 25.22 -8.97 2.59
N ASP A 861 26.39 -8.87 3.20
CA ASP A 861 26.69 -9.53 4.48
C ASP A 861 25.99 -8.84 5.66
N THR A 862 25.83 -7.52 5.59
CA THR A 862 25.22 -6.69 6.65
C THR A 862 24.27 -5.63 6.10
N LEU A 863 23.43 -5.07 6.98
CA LEU A 863 22.50 -4.00 6.60
C LEU A 863 23.24 -2.72 6.20
N GLU A 864 24.35 -2.41 6.87
CA GLU A 864 25.20 -1.26 6.55
C GLU A 864 25.72 -1.33 5.12
N GLN A 865 26.21 -2.51 4.72
CA GLN A 865 26.67 -2.75 3.35
C GLN A 865 25.51 -2.67 2.34
N ALA A 866 24.33 -3.20 2.69
CA ALA A 866 23.16 -3.10 1.82
C ALA A 866 22.74 -1.64 1.57
N ILE A 867 22.78 -0.79 2.60
CA ILE A 867 22.49 0.64 2.50
C ILE A 867 23.56 1.37 1.68
N GLU A 868 24.85 1.04 1.88
CA GLU A 868 25.94 1.57 1.06
C GLU A 868 25.69 1.29 -0.43
N TRP A 869 25.34 0.04 -0.77
CA TRP A 869 25.05 -0.34 -2.14
C TRP A 869 23.83 0.38 -2.69
N GLN A 870 22.72 0.41 -1.94
CA GLN A 870 21.50 1.14 -2.30
C GLN A 870 21.78 2.63 -2.59
N ASN A 871 22.62 3.28 -1.79
CA ASN A 871 22.97 4.70 -1.94
C ASN A 871 23.99 4.95 -3.07
N SER A 872 24.74 3.94 -3.51
CA SER A 872 25.85 4.06 -4.47
C SER A 872 25.47 3.88 -5.94
N THR A 873 24.17 3.76 -6.26
CA THR A 873 23.70 3.66 -7.65
C THR A 873 23.84 4.95 -8.45
N GLY A 874 24.05 6.08 -7.76
CA GLY A 874 24.02 7.44 -8.32
C GLY A 874 22.63 8.07 -8.32
N PHE A 875 21.59 7.28 -8.05
CA PHE A 875 20.19 7.72 -7.99
C PHE A 875 19.68 7.75 -6.55
N GLY A 876 18.52 8.38 -6.33
CA GLY A 876 17.93 8.52 -5.00
C GLY A 876 16.42 8.77 -5.07
N LEU A 877 15.70 8.02 -5.90
CA LEU A 877 14.25 8.19 -6.09
C LEU A 877 13.42 7.43 -5.06
N THR A 878 13.25 6.12 -5.26
CA THR A 878 12.57 5.24 -4.28
C THR A 878 13.53 4.23 -3.65
N GLY A 879 13.23 3.83 -2.43
CA GLY A 879 13.91 2.73 -1.76
C GLY A 879 13.03 2.16 -0.67
N GLY A 880 13.17 0.86 -0.40
CA GLY A 880 12.42 0.26 0.69
C GLY A 880 13.20 -0.77 1.48
N ILE A 881 12.64 -1.14 2.62
CA ILE A 881 13.14 -2.20 3.49
C ILE A 881 11.99 -3.09 3.99
N HIS A 882 12.21 -4.40 3.97
CA HIS A 882 11.46 -5.36 4.77
C HIS A 882 12.29 -5.83 5.96
N SER A 883 11.81 -5.54 7.16
CA SER A 883 12.32 -6.01 8.44
C SER A 883 11.28 -5.83 9.54
N LEU A 884 11.24 -6.77 10.49
CA LEU A 884 10.47 -6.64 11.74
C LEU A 884 11.37 -6.31 12.95
N ASP A 885 12.66 -6.02 12.73
CA ASP A 885 13.57 -5.49 13.77
C ASP A 885 13.57 -3.96 13.73
N GLU A 886 12.99 -3.35 14.76
CA GLU A 886 12.88 -1.88 14.87
C GLU A 886 14.23 -1.17 14.81
N ARG A 887 15.33 -1.80 15.26
CA ARG A 887 16.67 -1.18 15.18
C ARG A 887 17.17 -1.13 13.75
N GLU A 888 16.90 -2.18 12.97
CA GLU A 888 17.21 -2.21 11.54
C GLU A 888 16.39 -1.15 10.80
N LEU A 889 15.09 -1.04 11.11
CA LEU A 889 14.21 -0.03 10.53
C LEU A 889 14.67 1.39 10.87
N SER A 890 14.92 1.71 12.14
CA SER A 890 15.42 3.01 12.56
C SER A 890 16.77 3.36 11.92
N TYR A 891 17.69 2.38 11.83
CA TYR A 891 18.98 2.59 11.19
C TYR A 891 18.84 2.87 9.69
N TRP A 892 18.03 2.07 8.98
CA TRP A 892 17.77 2.26 7.56
C TRP A 892 17.11 3.61 7.28
N MET A 893 16.06 3.98 8.04
CA MET A 893 15.37 5.25 7.87
C MET A 893 16.26 6.49 8.14
N ASP A 894 17.31 6.36 8.95
CA ASP A 894 18.26 7.47 9.16
C ASP A 894 19.33 7.57 8.05
N LYS A 895 19.72 6.43 7.45
CA LYS A 895 20.88 6.32 6.55
C LYS A 895 20.54 6.20 5.07
N VAL A 896 19.32 5.82 4.71
CA VAL A 896 18.92 5.69 3.30
C VAL A 896 18.86 7.06 2.62
N GLU A 897 19.43 7.16 1.43
CA GLU A 897 19.52 8.41 0.65
C GLU A 897 18.57 8.39 -0.56
N VAL A 898 17.27 8.31 -0.27
CA VAL A 898 16.18 8.34 -1.26
C VAL A 898 15.16 9.41 -0.90
N GLY A 899 14.51 9.98 -1.92
CA GLY A 899 13.42 10.92 -1.71
C GLY A 899 12.13 10.27 -1.23
N ASN A 900 11.82 9.05 -1.65
CA ASN A 900 10.64 8.28 -1.23
C ASN A 900 11.08 6.95 -0.60
N ALA A 901 10.90 6.84 0.72
CA ALA A 901 11.27 5.69 1.53
C ALA A 901 10.03 4.88 1.93
N TYR A 902 10.10 3.55 1.83
CA TYR A 902 8.98 2.65 2.13
C TYR A 902 9.40 1.53 3.09
N VAL A 903 8.59 1.25 4.10
CA VAL A 903 8.88 0.24 5.13
C VAL A 903 7.78 -0.80 5.18
N ASN A 904 8.16 -2.06 4.97
CA ASN A 904 7.29 -3.24 5.00
C ASN A 904 6.10 -3.17 4.00
N ARG A 905 6.35 -2.56 2.83
CA ARG A 905 5.42 -2.44 1.71
C ARG A 905 6.18 -2.26 0.39
N GLY A 906 5.47 -2.37 -0.74
CA GLY A 906 6.00 -2.04 -2.07
C GLY A 906 6.46 -0.58 -2.20
N ILE A 907 7.35 -0.32 -3.17
CA ILE A 907 8.02 0.98 -3.37
C ILE A 907 7.45 1.81 -4.54
N THR A 908 6.29 1.41 -5.05
CA THR A 908 5.60 2.05 -6.18
C THR A 908 4.17 2.44 -5.80
N GLY A 909 3.49 3.23 -6.64
CA GLY A 909 2.12 3.67 -6.36
C GLY A 909 2.07 4.75 -5.29
N ALA A 910 2.95 5.75 -5.40
CA ALA A 910 2.90 6.92 -4.54
C ALA A 910 1.58 7.66 -4.76
N ILE A 911 0.91 8.03 -3.67
CA ILE A 911 -0.37 8.74 -3.68
C ILE A 911 -0.10 10.20 -3.29
N VAL A 912 -0.70 11.14 -4.03
CA VAL A 912 -0.59 12.59 -3.80
C VAL A 912 -0.88 12.93 -2.33
N GLN A 913 -0.11 13.87 -1.77
CA GLN A 913 -0.03 14.21 -0.34
C GLN A 913 0.49 13.10 0.58
N ARG A 914 0.04 11.84 0.43
CA ARG A 914 0.46 10.74 1.31
C ARG A 914 1.95 10.47 1.16
N GLN A 915 2.41 10.28 -0.08
CA GLN A 915 3.82 10.06 -0.40
C GLN A 915 4.24 10.99 -1.54
N SER A 916 4.19 12.31 -1.31
CA SER A 916 4.68 13.31 -2.29
C SER A 916 5.97 12.83 -2.96
N PHE A 917 5.99 12.86 -4.29
CA PHE A 917 6.91 12.06 -5.08
C PHE A 917 8.03 12.91 -5.67
N GLY A 918 9.27 12.42 -5.53
CA GLY A 918 10.43 13.05 -6.14
C GLY A 918 11.74 12.57 -5.52
N GLY A 919 12.84 12.65 -6.26
CA GLY A 919 14.11 12.02 -5.89
C GLY A 919 15.22 12.98 -5.47
N TRP A 920 16.36 12.41 -5.13
CA TRP A 920 17.64 13.11 -4.89
C TRP A 920 18.68 12.68 -5.93
N LYS A 921 19.85 13.32 -5.92
CA LYS A 921 21.00 12.98 -6.79
C LYS A 921 20.59 13.06 -8.27
N LYS A 922 20.95 12.07 -9.08
CA LYS A 922 20.59 12.00 -10.52
C LYS A 922 19.11 11.82 -10.81
N SER A 923 18.28 11.60 -9.80
CA SER A 923 16.83 11.46 -9.98
C SER A 923 16.10 12.80 -10.06
N VAL A 924 16.82 13.93 -9.94
CA VAL A 924 16.23 15.27 -10.03
C VAL A 924 17.16 16.24 -10.74
N ILE A 925 16.58 17.20 -11.47
CA ILE A 925 17.26 18.41 -11.96
C ILE A 925 16.42 19.62 -11.54
N GLY A 926 17.05 20.57 -10.85
CA GLY A 926 16.37 21.72 -10.28
C GLY A 926 16.28 21.66 -8.74
N PRO A 927 15.46 22.52 -8.11
CA PRO A 927 15.36 22.62 -6.65
C PRO A 927 14.84 21.34 -5.98
N GLY A 928 14.05 20.53 -6.68
CA GLY A 928 13.61 19.21 -6.21
C GLY A 928 12.51 19.24 -5.14
N ALA A 929 11.57 20.19 -5.24
CA ALA A 929 10.30 20.06 -4.53
C ALA A 929 9.49 18.90 -5.14
N LYS A 930 8.87 18.09 -4.30
CA LYS A 930 8.16 16.88 -4.71
C LYS A 930 6.81 17.17 -5.36
N ALA A 931 6.51 16.50 -6.47
CA ALA A 931 5.18 16.48 -7.04
C ALA A 931 4.16 15.96 -6.02
N GLY A 932 2.99 16.61 -5.95
CA GLY A 932 1.95 16.31 -4.97
C GLY A 932 2.37 16.67 -3.55
N GLY A 933 3.38 17.53 -3.41
CA GLY A 933 3.91 18.04 -2.15
C GLY A 933 3.71 19.55 -1.99
N PRO A 934 3.90 20.07 -0.77
CA PRO A 934 3.46 21.41 -0.39
C PRO A 934 4.26 22.55 -1.04
N ASN A 935 5.42 22.25 -1.62
CA ASN A 935 6.31 23.26 -2.21
C ASN A 935 6.30 23.29 -3.74
N TYR A 936 5.61 22.35 -4.39
CA TYR A 936 5.69 22.16 -5.84
C TYR A 936 5.11 23.35 -6.62
N VAL A 937 3.91 23.83 -6.29
CA VAL A 937 3.31 25.00 -6.98
C VAL A 937 4.12 26.27 -6.72
N ALA A 938 4.62 26.44 -5.49
CA ALA A 938 5.37 27.61 -5.06
C ALA A 938 6.74 27.78 -5.74
N GLN A 939 7.24 26.76 -6.46
CA GLN A 939 8.47 26.87 -7.24
C GLN A 939 8.25 27.42 -8.66
N LEU A 940 6.99 27.48 -9.13
CA LEU A 940 6.62 27.87 -10.49
C LEU A 940 6.38 29.38 -10.61
N GLY A 941 7.31 30.14 -10.05
CA GLY A 941 7.32 31.59 -10.08
C GLY A 941 8.52 32.14 -9.32
N THR A 942 8.52 33.44 -9.14
CA THR A 942 9.51 34.17 -8.35
C THR A 942 8.87 34.75 -7.11
N TRP A 943 9.69 34.96 -6.09
CA TRP A 943 9.27 35.51 -4.80
C TRP A 943 10.05 36.80 -4.54
N GLU A 944 9.40 37.75 -3.89
CA GLU A 944 10.02 39.00 -3.44
C GLU A 944 9.55 39.33 -2.01
N ASP A 945 10.38 40.02 -1.25
CA ASP A 945 10.00 40.44 0.09
C ASP A 945 8.78 41.37 0.06
N SER A 946 7.81 41.07 0.93
CA SER A 946 6.68 41.95 1.19
C SER A 946 6.94 42.83 2.43
N SER A 947 5.94 43.58 2.90
CA SER A 947 6.10 44.41 4.10
C SER A 947 6.36 43.55 5.35
N LEU A 948 7.60 43.54 5.83
CA LEU A 948 8.00 42.78 7.01
C LEU A 948 7.53 43.45 8.30
N ARG A 949 7.05 42.65 9.25
CA ARG A 949 6.62 43.13 10.58
C ARG A 949 7.22 42.26 11.67
N PRO A 950 7.40 42.80 12.89
CA PRO A 950 7.81 42.00 14.02
C PRO A 950 6.89 40.83 14.33
N LEU A 951 7.50 39.67 14.60
CA LEU A 951 6.82 38.48 15.09
C LEU A 951 7.20 38.23 16.55
N ASP A 952 6.24 37.77 17.36
CA ASP A 952 6.47 37.40 18.76
C ASP A 952 7.00 35.96 18.84
N VAL A 953 8.19 35.73 18.26
CA VAL A 953 8.85 34.42 18.18
C VAL A 953 10.23 34.51 18.82
N ALA A 954 10.53 33.57 19.73
CA ALA A 954 11.80 33.54 20.45
C ALA A 954 12.93 32.98 19.58
N ILE A 955 13.84 33.85 19.14
CA ILE A 955 15.02 33.47 18.36
C ILE A 955 16.07 32.77 19.25
N ARG A 956 16.75 31.75 18.70
CA ARG A 956 17.81 30.99 19.40
C ARG A 956 18.94 31.91 19.92
N PRO A 957 19.52 31.64 21.11
CA PRO A 957 20.53 32.51 21.71
C PRO A 957 21.78 32.76 20.85
N HIS A 958 22.26 31.77 20.10
CA HIS A 958 23.45 31.93 19.24
C HIS A 958 23.15 32.81 18.01
N VAL A 959 22.00 32.63 17.36
CA VAL A 959 21.52 33.50 16.27
C VAL A 959 21.35 34.94 16.77
N ALA A 960 20.74 35.12 17.94
CA ALA A 960 20.60 36.44 18.56
C ALA A 960 21.94 37.05 18.98
N ALA A 961 22.95 36.24 19.33
CA ALA A 961 24.29 36.72 19.62
C ALA A 961 25.00 37.21 18.35
N LEU A 962 24.87 36.47 17.23
CA LEU A 962 25.39 36.89 15.92
C LEU A 962 24.81 38.24 15.48
N LEU A 963 23.49 38.41 15.59
CA LEU A 963 22.80 39.67 15.25
C LEU A 963 23.14 40.85 16.19
N ARG A 964 23.68 40.57 17.38
CA ARG A 964 24.11 41.59 18.35
C ARG A 964 25.59 41.92 18.24
N ASP A 965 26.35 41.26 17.35
CA ASP A 965 27.79 41.50 17.21
C ASP A 965 28.07 42.98 16.86
N PRO A 966 28.73 43.74 17.74
CA PRO A 966 29.03 45.15 17.49
C PRO A 966 30.00 45.39 16.33
N GLN A 967 30.83 44.42 15.96
CA GLN A 967 31.74 44.54 14.81
C GLN A 967 30.99 44.39 13.50
N LEU A 968 29.99 43.52 13.47
CA LEU A 968 29.13 43.29 12.33
C LEU A 968 28.18 44.46 12.10
N ASN A 969 27.51 44.90 13.17
CA ASN A 969 26.52 45.98 13.11
C ASN A 969 27.11 47.34 12.72
N LYS A 970 28.44 47.54 12.81
CA LYS A 970 29.12 48.75 12.31
C LYS A 970 29.18 48.83 10.78
N GLN A 971 28.99 47.71 10.09
CA GLN A 971 29.07 47.61 8.63
C GLN A 971 27.68 47.55 7.97
N LEU A 972 26.61 47.58 8.76
CA LEU A 972 25.22 47.47 8.32
C LEU A 972 24.44 48.74 8.63
N SER A 973 23.42 49.04 7.83
CA SER A 973 22.46 50.11 8.16
C SER A 973 21.45 49.65 9.23
N GLU A 974 20.74 50.59 9.85
CA GLU A 974 19.63 50.24 10.78
C GLU A 974 18.52 49.44 10.08
N GLU A 975 18.29 49.69 8.79
CA GLU A 975 17.35 48.96 7.96
C GLU A 975 17.80 47.51 7.76
N ASP A 976 19.07 47.28 7.42
CA ASP A 976 19.62 45.93 7.25
C ASP A 976 19.59 45.13 8.53
N ILE A 977 19.93 45.76 9.67
CA ILE A 977 19.82 45.13 10.98
C ILE A 977 18.36 44.74 11.24
N THR A 978 17.42 45.66 11.03
CA THR A 978 15.99 45.39 11.24
C THR A 978 15.49 44.23 10.37
N TRP A 979 15.88 44.23 9.10
CA TRP A 979 15.55 43.19 8.13
C TRP A 979 16.12 41.83 8.56
N LEU A 980 17.39 41.76 8.98
CA LEU A 980 18.02 40.53 9.48
C LEU A 980 17.36 39.99 10.75
N TRP A 981 16.89 40.87 11.64
CA TRP A 981 16.09 40.45 12.79
C TRP A 981 14.74 39.87 12.37
N ARG A 982 14.05 40.46 11.37
CA ARG A 982 12.78 39.91 10.87
C ARG A 982 12.99 38.56 10.16
N ALA A 983 14.07 38.45 9.39
CA ALA A 983 14.51 37.21 8.75
C ALA A 983 14.70 36.08 9.78
N ALA A 984 15.43 36.34 10.86
CA ALA A 984 15.67 35.35 11.91
C ALA A 984 14.37 34.94 12.65
N GLU A 985 13.41 35.86 12.82
CA GLU A 985 12.09 35.52 13.37
C GLU A 985 11.27 34.64 12.42
N LEU A 986 11.31 34.93 11.12
CA LEU A 986 10.62 34.15 10.08
C LEU A 986 11.26 32.77 9.89
N ASP A 987 12.58 32.68 9.95
CA ASP A 987 13.31 31.41 9.96
C ASP A 987 12.88 30.55 11.15
N GLU A 988 12.86 31.12 12.35
CA GLU A 988 12.46 30.40 13.57
C GLU A 988 11.00 29.95 13.49
N LYS A 989 10.10 30.79 12.97
CA LYS A 989 8.70 30.42 12.72
C LYS A 989 8.60 29.27 11.72
N ALA A 990 9.25 29.37 10.57
CA ALA A 990 9.20 28.34 9.53
C ALA A 990 9.81 27.01 10.01
N TRP A 991 10.87 27.07 10.83
CA TRP A 991 11.45 25.88 11.45
C TRP A 991 10.50 25.24 12.47
N GLN A 992 9.84 26.05 13.29
CA GLN A 992 8.89 25.55 14.29
C GLN A 992 7.61 25.00 13.66
N GLU A 993 7.12 25.57 12.56
CA GLU A 993 5.84 25.20 11.95
C GLU A 993 5.98 24.14 10.84
N GLU A 994 7.07 24.16 10.07
CA GLU A 994 7.24 23.33 8.87
C GLU A 994 8.52 22.48 8.89
N PHE A 995 9.71 23.09 8.88
CA PHE A 995 10.94 22.37 8.53
C PHE A 995 11.53 21.50 9.65
N GLY A 996 11.38 21.92 10.91
CA GLY A 996 11.92 21.24 12.08
C GLY A 996 11.02 20.13 12.63
N ARG A 997 9.95 19.77 11.92
CA ARG A 997 8.97 18.75 12.33
C ARG A 997 8.70 17.76 11.20
N THR A 998 8.17 16.61 11.58
CA THR A 998 7.59 15.61 10.68
C THR A 998 6.09 15.84 10.54
N HIS A 999 5.54 15.61 9.35
CA HIS A 999 4.12 15.83 9.07
C HIS A 999 3.47 14.54 8.57
N ASP A 1000 2.44 14.06 9.26
CA ASP A 1000 1.51 13.07 8.71
C ASP A 1000 0.16 13.74 8.47
N ARG A 1001 -0.02 14.28 7.26
CA ARG A 1001 -1.20 15.08 6.89
C ARG A 1001 -2.40 14.21 6.55
N THR A 1002 -2.17 12.95 6.20
CA THR A 1002 -3.22 12.00 5.83
C THR A 1002 -3.81 11.37 7.09
N GLY A 1003 -2.97 10.97 8.05
CA GLY A 1003 -3.39 10.44 9.35
C GLY A 1003 -4.11 9.10 9.24
N LEU A 1004 -3.64 8.20 8.37
CA LEU A 1004 -4.16 6.84 8.28
C LEU A 1004 -3.69 6.02 9.49
N VAL A 1005 -4.54 5.13 9.97
CA VAL A 1005 -4.24 4.28 11.12
C VAL A 1005 -3.35 3.11 10.70
N SER A 1006 -3.60 2.54 9.52
CA SER A 1006 -2.90 1.37 8.96
C SER A 1006 -1.57 1.69 8.27
N GLU A 1007 -1.30 2.97 8.00
CA GLU A 1007 -0.09 3.40 7.32
C GLU A 1007 0.32 4.82 7.74
N ALA A 1008 1.49 4.94 8.35
CA ALA A 1008 2.06 6.24 8.66
C ALA A 1008 2.70 6.84 7.40
N ASN A 1009 2.35 8.08 7.08
CA ASN A 1009 2.75 8.76 5.86
C ASN A 1009 3.43 10.09 6.19
N ILE A 1010 4.72 9.98 6.48
CA ILE A 1010 5.51 11.06 7.06
C ILE A 1010 6.22 11.84 5.95
N PHE A 1011 5.91 13.13 5.86
CA PHE A 1011 6.68 14.11 5.11
C PHE A 1011 7.64 14.84 6.04
N ARG A 1012 8.93 14.90 5.67
CA ARG A 1012 9.98 15.55 6.46
C ARG A 1012 11.03 16.21 5.60
N TYR A 1013 11.83 17.08 6.21
CA TYR A 1013 12.98 17.72 5.58
C TYR A 1013 14.28 17.16 6.15
N ARG A 1014 15.23 16.84 5.28
CA ARG A 1014 16.58 16.35 5.63
C ARG A 1014 17.62 17.39 5.23
N PRO A 1015 18.75 17.49 5.94
CA PRO A 1015 19.86 18.29 5.45
C PRO A 1015 20.38 17.73 4.11
N LEU A 1016 21.00 18.59 3.30
CA LEU A 1016 21.67 18.16 2.06
C LEU A 1016 22.72 17.07 2.33
N VAL A 1017 22.85 16.14 1.38
CA VAL A 1017 23.88 15.08 1.42
C VAL A 1017 25.29 15.67 1.23
N GLN A 1018 25.42 16.67 0.36
CA GLN A 1018 26.65 17.43 0.15
C GLN A 1018 26.49 18.87 0.67
N PRO A 1019 27.56 19.56 1.08
CA PRO A 1019 27.47 20.95 1.49
C PRO A 1019 26.84 21.85 0.40
N LEU A 1020 25.97 22.78 0.81
CA LEU A 1020 25.47 23.82 -0.09
C LEU A 1020 26.64 24.69 -0.55
N GLN A 1021 26.81 24.84 -1.86
CA GLN A 1021 27.80 25.74 -2.42
C GLN A 1021 27.20 27.15 -2.49
N VAL A 1022 27.72 28.10 -1.72
CA VAL A 1022 27.25 29.49 -1.73
C VAL A 1022 28.26 30.34 -2.51
N ARG A 1023 27.84 30.83 -3.68
CA ARG A 1023 28.69 31.65 -4.56
C ARG A 1023 28.30 33.12 -4.47
N ILE A 1024 29.23 33.96 -4.05
CA ILE A 1024 29.02 35.40 -3.86
C ILE A 1024 29.68 36.18 -5.01
N GLY A 1025 28.85 36.88 -5.78
CA GLY A 1025 29.24 37.77 -6.87
C GLY A 1025 29.82 39.11 -6.41
N GLY A 1026 30.10 40.00 -7.37
CA GLY A 1026 30.74 41.29 -7.13
C GLY A 1026 29.85 42.39 -6.53
N ASP A 1027 28.53 42.22 -6.60
CA ASP A 1027 27.50 43.24 -6.36
C ASP A 1027 26.52 42.88 -5.22
N VAL A 1028 27.00 42.10 -4.24
CA VAL A 1028 26.17 41.55 -3.14
C VAL A 1028 26.22 42.42 -1.90
N ALA A 1029 25.06 42.64 -1.26
CA ALA A 1029 25.01 43.35 0.03
C ALA A 1029 25.45 42.44 1.18
N LEU A 1030 26.18 42.98 2.16
CA LEU A 1030 26.62 42.23 3.34
C LEU A 1030 25.46 41.53 4.07
N ARG A 1031 24.27 42.16 4.11
CA ARG A 1031 23.06 41.59 4.71
C ARG A 1031 22.64 40.26 4.06
N GLU A 1032 22.84 40.09 2.76
CA GLU A 1032 22.41 38.89 2.03
C GLU A 1032 23.32 37.70 2.36
N VAL A 1033 24.63 37.95 2.45
CA VAL A 1033 25.60 36.95 2.92
C VAL A 1033 25.27 36.52 4.35
N LEU A 1034 24.95 37.49 5.22
CA LEU A 1034 24.56 37.22 6.60
C LEU A 1034 23.23 36.48 6.70
N ARG A 1035 22.25 36.76 5.82
CA ARG A 1035 21.03 35.97 5.74
C ARG A 1035 21.39 34.49 5.60
N LEU A 1036 22.17 34.11 4.61
CA LEU A 1036 22.47 32.70 4.39
C LEU A 1036 23.27 32.06 5.53
N LYS A 1037 24.05 32.86 6.27
CA LYS A 1037 24.64 32.40 7.54
C LYS A 1037 23.58 32.13 8.61
N LEU A 1038 22.55 32.97 8.75
CA LEU A 1038 21.41 32.69 9.65
C LEU A 1038 20.66 31.42 9.24
N ALA A 1039 20.43 31.23 7.94
CA ALA A 1039 19.81 30.03 7.38
C ALA A 1039 20.66 28.77 7.65
N GLN A 1040 21.98 28.87 7.52
CA GLN A 1040 22.91 27.80 7.88
C GLN A 1040 22.81 27.43 9.37
N GLU A 1041 22.80 28.42 10.27
CA GLU A 1041 22.71 28.19 11.72
C GLU A 1041 21.39 27.53 12.13
N ILE A 1042 20.26 27.93 11.52
CA ILE A 1042 18.97 27.36 11.89
C ILE A 1042 18.77 25.94 11.37
N THR A 1043 19.20 25.68 10.12
CA THR A 1043 19.07 24.37 9.46
C THR A 1043 20.09 23.36 9.94
N GLY A 1044 21.27 23.81 10.37
CA GLY A 1044 22.40 22.96 10.69
C GLY A 1044 23.02 22.27 9.47
N ALA A 1045 22.61 22.64 8.25
CA ALA A 1045 23.16 22.08 7.03
C ALA A 1045 24.58 22.64 6.78
N ALA A 1046 25.47 21.79 6.26
CA ALA A 1046 26.80 22.23 5.85
C ALA A 1046 26.69 23.17 4.64
N ALA A 1047 27.44 24.26 4.65
CA ALA A 1047 27.50 25.21 3.54
C ALA A 1047 28.91 25.82 3.41
N GLU A 1048 29.38 25.92 2.17
CA GLU A 1048 30.70 26.44 1.81
C GLU A 1048 30.53 27.77 1.08
N PHE A 1049 31.12 28.83 1.63
CA PHE A 1049 30.95 30.19 1.10
C PHE A 1049 32.20 30.59 0.33
N SER A 1050 32.06 30.81 -0.98
CA SER A 1050 33.11 31.29 -1.87
C SER A 1050 32.73 32.64 -2.48
N ALA A 1051 33.72 33.48 -2.75
CA ALA A 1051 33.53 34.73 -3.46
C ALA A 1051 34.69 35.01 -4.41
N VAL A 1052 34.46 35.92 -5.36
CA VAL A 1052 35.54 36.49 -6.18
C VAL A 1052 36.62 37.10 -5.26
N PRO A 1053 37.93 37.01 -5.60
CA PRO A 1053 39.01 37.36 -4.67
C PRO A 1053 38.96 38.77 -4.08
N ALA A 1054 38.36 39.73 -4.78
CA ALA A 1054 38.15 41.09 -4.24
C ALA A 1054 37.17 41.07 -3.06
N VAL A 1055 35.98 40.50 -3.26
CA VAL A 1055 34.89 40.41 -2.26
C VAL A 1055 35.29 39.48 -1.12
N ALA A 1056 35.96 38.36 -1.40
CA ALA A 1056 36.43 37.43 -0.36
C ALA A 1056 37.36 38.11 0.65
N ARG A 1057 38.18 39.08 0.23
CA ARG A 1057 39.04 39.85 1.15
C ARG A 1057 38.23 40.75 2.09
N GLU A 1058 37.12 41.29 1.63
CA GLU A 1058 36.23 42.12 2.43
C GLU A 1058 35.42 41.25 3.42
N LEU A 1059 35.09 40.02 3.03
CA LEU A 1059 34.31 39.06 3.82
C LEU A 1059 35.15 38.03 4.58
N ALA A 1060 36.47 38.17 4.65
CA ALA A 1060 37.37 37.17 5.23
C ALA A 1060 37.02 36.81 6.68
N GLY A 1061 36.46 37.76 7.44
CA GLY A 1061 36.00 37.54 8.82
C GLY A 1061 34.77 36.62 8.96
N LEU A 1062 34.06 36.32 7.87
CA LEU A 1062 32.87 35.47 7.83
C LEU A 1062 33.15 34.05 7.32
N GLY A 1063 34.43 33.69 7.16
CA GLY A 1063 34.83 32.37 6.64
C GLY A 1063 34.53 32.20 5.14
N VAL A 1064 34.50 33.29 4.38
CA VAL A 1064 34.35 33.27 2.92
C VAL A 1064 35.73 33.09 2.28
N HIS A 1065 35.90 32.09 1.43
CA HIS A 1065 37.17 31.81 0.76
C HIS A 1065 37.21 32.38 -0.66
N ALA A 1066 38.42 32.71 -1.13
CA ALA A 1066 38.64 33.36 -2.42
C ALA A 1066 38.81 32.31 -3.53
N VAL A 1067 37.94 32.35 -4.54
CA VAL A 1067 37.99 31.49 -5.74
C VAL A 1067 37.60 32.30 -6.97
N SER A 1068 38.35 32.18 -8.07
CA SER A 1068 37.98 32.82 -9.33
C SER A 1068 36.70 32.19 -9.92
N ASP A 1069 36.01 32.87 -10.82
CA ASP A 1069 34.81 32.28 -11.46
C ASP A 1069 35.17 31.05 -12.31
N GLU A 1070 36.32 31.08 -13.00
CA GLU A 1070 36.84 29.96 -13.79
C GLU A 1070 37.16 28.73 -12.93
N ASP A 1071 37.88 28.93 -11.82
CA ASP A 1071 38.22 27.84 -10.90
C ASP A 1071 36.97 27.26 -10.24
N PHE A 1072 36.02 28.11 -9.84
CA PHE A 1072 34.77 27.66 -9.24
C PHE A 1072 33.89 26.90 -10.24
N ALA A 1073 33.79 27.36 -11.49
CA ALA A 1073 33.10 26.62 -12.54
C ALA A 1073 33.76 25.25 -12.80
N ALA A 1074 35.09 25.17 -12.78
CA ALA A 1074 35.81 23.90 -12.90
C ALA A 1074 35.52 22.95 -11.72
N GLU A 1075 35.44 23.47 -10.49
CA GLU A 1075 35.03 22.70 -9.30
C GLU A 1075 33.61 22.14 -9.44
N ILE A 1076 32.64 22.99 -9.83
CA ILE A 1076 31.24 22.58 -10.00
C ILE A 1076 31.05 21.58 -11.15
N SER A 1077 31.83 21.68 -12.22
CA SER A 1077 31.83 20.70 -13.32
C SER A 1077 32.24 19.30 -12.86
N GLY A 1078 33.06 19.20 -11.80
CA GLY A 1078 33.44 17.93 -11.16
C GLY A 1078 32.53 17.47 -10.02
N ALA A 1079 31.61 18.31 -9.53
CA ALA A 1079 30.74 18.04 -8.39
C ALA A 1079 29.34 17.60 -8.86
N GLU A 1080 29.14 16.30 -8.97
CA GLU A 1080 27.89 15.73 -9.50
C GLU A 1080 26.66 16.05 -8.63
N SER A 1081 25.63 16.61 -9.26
CA SER A 1081 24.32 16.94 -8.67
C SER A 1081 24.39 17.80 -7.40
N CYS A 1082 25.30 18.77 -7.35
CA CYS A 1082 25.36 19.71 -6.23
C CYS A 1082 24.34 20.86 -6.38
N ARG A 1083 24.02 21.51 -5.25
CA ARG A 1083 23.24 22.75 -5.22
C ARG A 1083 24.16 23.94 -5.04
N VAL A 1084 24.00 24.95 -5.90
CA VAL A 1084 24.71 26.23 -5.81
C VAL A 1084 23.70 27.34 -5.53
N ARG A 1085 23.79 27.99 -4.38
CA ARG A 1085 23.07 29.24 -4.08
C ARG A 1085 23.93 30.41 -4.52
N ALA A 1086 23.54 31.08 -5.60
CA ALA A 1086 24.28 32.21 -6.16
C ALA A 1086 23.68 33.55 -5.71
N LEU A 1087 24.53 34.47 -5.24
CA LEU A 1087 24.16 35.82 -4.81
C LEU A 1087 24.78 36.83 -5.77
N GLY A 1088 23.97 37.77 -6.26
CA GLY A 1088 24.40 38.76 -7.25
C GLY A 1088 24.53 38.17 -8.65
N ALA A 1089 25.33 38.82 -9.50
CA ALA A 1089 25.52 38.38 -10.88
C ALA A 1089 26.21 36.99 -10.97
N VAL A 1090 25.66 36.10 -11.81
CA VAL A 1090 26.18 34.75 -12.07
C VAL A 1090 27.01 34.75 -13.36
N ASP A 1091 28.23 34.20 -13.30
CA ASP A 1091 29.05 34.03 -14.51
C ASP A 1091 28.43 32.97 -15.43
N PRO A 1092 28.30 33.23 -16.74
CA PRO A 1092 27.74 32.26 -17.70
C PRO A 1092 28.42 30.89 -17.70
N GLN A 1093 29.73 30.82 -17.44
CA GLN A 1093 30.48 29.55 -17.39
C GLN A 1093 29.99 28.64 -16.26
N LEU A 1094 29.45 29.22 -15.18
CA LEU A 1094 28.90 28.44 -14.07
C LEU A 1094 27.65 27.66 -14.49
N TYR A 1095 26.80 28.23 -15.35
CA TYR A 1095 25.64 27.48 -15.88
C TYR A 1095 26.10 26.33 -16.77
N GLU A 1096 27.09 26.53 -17.64
CA GLU A 1096 27.66 25.47 -18.49
C GLU A 1096 28.29 24.33 -17.66
N ALA A 1097 29.03 24.69 -16.61
CA ALA A 1097 29.57 23.73 -15.65
C ALA A 1097 28.45 22.94 -14.96
N ALA A 1098 27.38 23.60 -14.53
CA ALA A 1098 26.25 22.97 -13.89
C ALA A 1098 25.47 22.02 -14.83
N VAL A 1099 25.45 22.28 -16.14
CA VAL A 1099 24.91 21.31 -17.12
C VAL A 1099 25.74 20.03 -17.12
N SER A 1100 27.07 20.17 -17.13
CA SER A 1100 28.00 19.04 -17.22
C SER A 1100 27.94 18.11 -16.02
N SER A 1101 27.69 18.65 -14.82
CA SER A 1101 27.62 17.89 -13.58
C SER A 1101 26.20 17.59 -13.09
N ASN A 1102 25.17 17.95 -13.87
CA ASN A 1102 23.76 17.86 -13.44
C ASN A 1102 23.46 18.64 -12.14
N SER A 1103 24.20 19.73 -11.89
CA SER A 1103 24.02 20.61 -10.74
C SER A 1103 22.97 21.69 -11.00
N VAL A 1104 22.42 22.27 -9.93
CA VAL A 1104 21.43 23.35 -10.01
C VAL A 1104 22.03 24.66 -9.50
N ILE A 1105 21.78 25.74 -10.25
CA ILE A 1105 22.10 27.11 -9.84
C ILE A 1105 20.81 27.79 -9.37
N GLU A 1106 20.75 28.12 -8.09
CA GLU A 1106 19.67 28.85 -7.44
C GLU A 1106 20.08 30.33 -7.28
N ASP A 1107 19.70 31.11 -8.28
CA ASP A 1107 20.04 32.53 -8.49
C ASP A 1107 18.89 33.49 -8.14
N GLN A 1108 17.88 32.99 -7.42
CA GLN A 1108 16.72 33.80 -6.99
C GLN A 1108 17.16 34.90 -6.01
N PRO A 1109 16.41 36.02 -5.90
CA PRO A 1109 16.68 37.04 -4.88
C PRO A 1109 16.75 36.45 -3.47
N VAL A 1110 17.59 37.02 -2.60
CA VAL A 1110 17.65 36.61 -1.19
C VAL A 1110 16.47 37.20 -0.44
N LEU A 1111 15.68 36.35 0.22
CA LEU A 1111 14.44 36.72 0.89
C LEU A 1111 14.62 36.81 2.40
N ALA A 1112 13.78 37.60 3.06
CA ALA A 1112 13.59 37.54 4.51
C ALA A 1112 12.78 36.30 4.92
N ASP A 1113 11.81 35.88 4.10
CA ASP A 1113 10.89 34.80 4.41
C ASP A 1113 11.60 33.42 4.46
N GLY A 1114 11.79 32.93 5.68
CA GLY A 1114 12.38 31.62 5.94
C GLY A 1114 11.60 30.46 5.32
N ARG A 1115 10.30 30.61 5.07
CA ARG A 1115 9.49 29.59 4.42
C ARG A 1115 9.94 29.29 2.98
N ARG A 1116 10.69 30.22 2.35
CA ARG A 1116 11.30 30.05 1.04
C ARG A 1116 12.82 29.91 1.13
N GLU A 1117 13.51 30.80 1.85
CA GLU A 1117 14.98 30.90 1.82
C GLU A 1117 15.69 29.73 2.55
N LEU A 1118 14.97 28.92 3.34
CA LEU A 1118 15.55 27.72 3.97
C LEU A 1118 15.54 26.48 3.06
N LEU A 1119 14.69 26.44 2.02
CA LEU A 1119 14.58 25.29 1.10
C LEU A 1119 15.88 24.89 0.38
N PRO A 1120 16.76 25.83 -0.05
CA PRO A 1120 18.04 25.46 -0.67
C PRO A 1120 18.88 24.51 0.19
N PHE A 1121 18.77 24.61 1.51
CA PHE A 1121 19.51 23.82 2.51
C PHE A 1121 18.87 22.46 2.83
N LEU A 1122 17.69 22.17 2.28
CA LEU A 1122 16.86 21.05 2.70
C LEU A 1122 16.46 20.15 1.52
N LEU A 1123 16.42 18.84 1.78
CA LEU A 1123 15.89 17.81 0.91
C LEU A 1123 14.54 17.35 1.46
N GLU A 1124 13.51 17.38 0.63
CA GLU A 1124 12.22 16.78 1.02
C GLU A 1124 12.32 15.26 1.00
N GLN A 1125 11.66 14.61 1.95
CA GLN A 1125 11.56 13.16 2.03
C GLN A 1125 10.16 12.73 2.43
N ALA A 1126 9.60 11.78 1.69
CA ALA A 1126 8.40 11.06 2.06
C ALA A 1126 8.79 9.68 2.60
N LEU A 1127 8.22 9.30 3.74
CA LEU A 1127 8.46 8.03 4.41
C LEU A 1127 7.11 7.37 4.71
N SER A 1128 6.85 6.24 4.07
CA SER A 1128 5.62 5.48 4.24
C SER A 1128 5.89 4.16 4.97
N ILE A 1129 5.20 3.95 6.09
CA ILE A 1129 5.44 2.82 6.99
C ILE A 1129 4.14 2.09 7.23
N THR A 1130 4.10 0.80 6.90
CA THR A 1130 2.99 -0.06 7.33
C THR A 1130 2.98 -0.16 8.85
N THR A 1131 1.90 0.29 9.48
CA THR A 1131 1.74 0.30 10.95
C THR A 1131 0.88 -0.86 11.42
N HIS A 1132 0.61 -1.85 10.59
CA HIS A 1132 -0.15 -3.03 10.97
C HIS A 1132 0.62 -4.33 10.73
N ARG A 1133 0.27 -5.35 11.50
CA ARG A 1133 0.66 -6.74 11.26
C ARG A 1133 -0.59 -7.56 10.99
N PHE A 1134 -0.87 -7.86 9.72
CA PHE A 1134 -2.12 -8.52 9.28
C PHE A 1134 -3.39 -7.80 9.79
N GLY A 1135 -3.45 -6.47 9.63
CA GLY A 1135 -4.55 -5.63 10.10
C GLY A 1135 -4.49 -5.23 11.57
N VAL A 1136 -3.68 -5.89 12.39
CA VAL A 1136 -3.49 -5.52 13.81
C VAL A 1136 -2.54 -4.33 13.90
N ILE A 1137 -3.04 -3.19 14.36
CA ILE A 1137 -2.26 -1.96 14.45
C ILE A 1137 -1.14 -2.10 15.50
N ARG A 1138 0.08 -1.80 15.06
CA ARG A 1138 1.32 -1.70 15.84
C ARG A 1138 1.95 -0.33 15.57
N PRO A 1139 1.68 0.68 16.41
CA PRO A 1139 2.30 1.99 16.23
C PRO A 1139 3.82 1.84 16.33
N HIS A 1140 4.54 2.27 15.29
CA HIS A 1140 5.99 2.19 15.27
C HIS A 1140 6.58 3.32 16.14
N PRO A 1141 7.58 3.06 17.01
CA PRO A 1141 8.14 4.08 17.90
C PRO A 1141 8.66 5.33 17.19
N ALA A 1142 9.16 5.18 15.96
CA ALA A 1142 9.63 6.30 15.12
C ALA A 1142 8.51 7.18 14.51
N VAL A 1143 7.24 6.82 14.71
CA VAL A 1143 6.06 7.61 14.31
C VAL A 1143 5.58 8.51 15.47
N ALA A 1144 6.00 8.22 16.71
CA ALA A 1144 5.75 9.02 17.90
C ALA A 1144 6.85 10.07 18.13
#